data_AF-A0A7C2ULM7-F1
#
_entry.id   AF-A0A7C2ULM7-F1
#
_cell.length_a   1.000
_cell.length_b   1.000
_cell.length_c   1.000
_cell.angle_alpha   90.00
_cell.angle_beta   90.00
_cell.angle_gamma   90.00
#
_symmetry.space_group_name_H-M   'P 1'
#
loop_
_entity.id
_entity.type
_entity.pdbx_description
1 polymer ?
#
loop_
_entity_poly.entity_id
_entity_poly.type
_entity_poly.pdbx_seq_one_letter_code
_entity_poly.pdbx_strand_id
1 'polypeptide(L)'
;MTTVQELPKAYDPSQHEAAIYRLWEEGGHFQPRGDPQKPPFCIIMPPPNVTGALHMGHALTDTLEDVLVRWHRMKGEPTLWLPGVDHAGIATQNVVERELAKEGLSRHDLGREAFLQRVWDWAQRTRATITQQHRRLGASCDWTRERFTLDEGPSRAVRTTFVRLYHDGLVYRGERIINWCPRCRTALSDLEVEHQEHDGHLWFVRYPLLDDQGRPTDEYIVVATTRPETIVADVAVAVNPQVERWRPLIGRRCLVPVAERPVPIIADEAVDPSFGTGALKITPGHDALDFEIGERHRLPAIVAIGPDGRMTEHAGPLAGLDRFEARKEMARRLQELGLLEREEAHRHSMGHCQRCGTIVEPIVSEQWFVRMRPLAGPAIRAVREGRVRIVPRRFVRVYLHWLENIRDWCISRQLWWGHRIPAWYCRDCGAVTVPPREDPMRDPQRCGACGSPDLRQDEDVLDTWFSSALWPHSTLGWPDDTEDFRRFYPTSVLETGYDILFFWVARMVMMGLYNTGQVPFRYVYLHGLVRDPHGRKMTKSLGNVVDPLEAVERYGCDALRYVLATGAAPGNDMRLSAEKLEGGRNFANKVWNAGRFVVQALGEHLAPGERAEAPSGRRRRSLPLEDRWILSRLHQTIGRVEGLLRQFQIGEAGKRLHEFFWGELCDWYLEMAKVRLRQGDRDALSVLAYALDTSLRLLHPFMPFVTEAIWQRLRPYLAWAETEALIVAPWPRARRSWLDAEAERQMGLVMGVVRAIRNLRAEWRVEPGRWVEAYVASPEASMLAGLAPTLEALARARPLHIAADASSLPARGAATAVLPGAQVALPLAGLVEVERERERLRRQLQEAEREVEALARRLAQEEFRARAPAQVVAKEEERLAAARERLEGLRRRLQALG
;
A
#
# COMPACT_ATOMS: atom_id res chain seq x y z
N MET A 1 16.19 27.93 39.27
CA MET A 1 14.81 27.52 39.52
C MET A 1 14.05 27.53 38.20
N THR A 2 14.09 26.43 37.46
CA THR A 2 13.24 26.22 36.28
C THR A 2 11.98 25.54 36.76
N THR A 3 10.87 26.28 36.78
CA THR A 3 9.53 25.76 37.04
C THR A 3 9.28 24.57 36.11
N VAL A 4 8.87 23.42 36.68
CA VAL A 4 8.39 22.26 35.92
C VAL A 4 7.23 22.77 35.07
N GLN A 5 7.43 22.90 33.75
CA GLN A 5 6.36 23.28 32.84
C GLN A 5 5.30 22.17 32.90
N GLU A 6 4.18 22.45 33.56
CA GLU A 6 3.10 21.50 33.72
C GLU A 6 2.56 21.10 32.34
N LEU A 7 2.55 19.79 32.06
CA LEU A 7 2.02 19.26 30.81
C LEU A 7 0.50 19.49 30.75
N PRO A 8 -0.05 20.03 29.64
CA PRO A 8 -1.49 20.26 29.49
C PRO A 8 -2.29 18.96 29.60
N LYS A 9 -3.56 19.08 30.01
CA LYS A 9 -4.47 17.95 30.26
C LYS A 9 -4.79 17.11 29.01
N ALA A 10 -4.70 17.71 27.83
CA ALA A 10 -4.94 17.03 26.56
C ALA A 10 -3.74 17.25 25.63
N TYR A 11 -3.44 16.26 24.81
CA TYR A 11 -2.43 16.38 23.77
C TYR A 11 -2.96 17.23 22.61
N ASP A 12 -2.23 18.28 22.27
CA ASP A 12 -2.45 19.10 21.08
C ASP A 12 -1.26 18.90 20.12
N PRO A 13 -1.43 18.13 19.03
CA PRO A 13 -0.35 17.88 18.08
C PRO A 13 0.23 19.16 17.48
N SER A 14 -0.59 20.18 17.25
CA SER A 14 -0.19 21.43 16.59
C SER A 14 0.87 22.21 17.36
N GLN A 15 0.95 22.02 18.68
CA GLN A 15 1.92 22.66 19.56
C GLN A 15 3.28 21.96 19.59
N HIS A 16 3.38 20.75 19.04
CA HIS A 16 4.54 19.88 19.24
C HIS A 16 5.20 19.43 17.93
N GLU A 17 4.41 19.01 16.92
CA GLU A 17 4.93 18.30 15.74
C GLU A 17 6.01 19.10 14.98
N ALA A 18 5.75 20.37 14.68
CA ALA A 18 6.68 21.20 13.91
C ALA A 18 8.00 21.46 14.65
N ALA A 19 7.95 21.71 15.96
CA ALA A 19 9.15 21.96 16.76
C ALA A 19 10.01 20.70 16.91
N ILE A 20 9.37 19.54 17.10
CA ILE A 20 10.03 18.25 17.19
C ILE A 20 10.66 17.85 15.85
N TYR A 21 9.97 18.09 14.74
CA TYR A 21 10.53 17.81 13.43
C TYR A 21 11.81 18.61 13.17
N ARG A 22 11.79 19.92 13.50
CA ARG A 22 12.98 20.78 13.42
C ARG A 22 14.12 20.26 14.30
N LEU A 23 13.83 19.86 15.54
CA LEU A 23 14.82 19.26 16.44
C LEU A 23 15.54 18.07 15.76
N TRP A 24 14.80 17.18 15.09
CA TRP A 24 15.39 16.03 14.43
C TRP A 24 16.21 16.39 13.18
N GLU A 25 15.67 17.28 12.33
CA GLU A 25 16.30 17.68 11.08
C GLU A 25 17.58 18.50 11.33
N GLU A 26 17.50 19.52 12.19
CA GLU A 26 18.64 20.37 12.57
C GLU A 26 19.70 19.59 13.37
N GLY A 27 19.28 18.60 14.17
CA GLY A 27 20.19 17.67 14.85
C GLY A 27 20.88 16.67 13.93
N GLY A 28 20.52 16.63 12.64
CA GLY A 28 21.05 15.70 11.64
C GLY A 28 20.71 14.23 11.94
N HIS A 29 19.63 13.97 12.67
CA HIS A 29 19.26 12.61 13.12
C HIS A 29 18.74 11.72 11.98
N PHE A 30 18.47 12.30 10.81
CA PHE A 30 18.01 11.54 9.64
C PHE A 30 19.15 10.91 8.84
N GLN A 31 20.35 11.51 8.91
CA GLN A 31 21.54 11.03 8.21
C GLN A 31 21.97 9.64 8.74
N PRO A 32 22.58 8.80 7.89
CA PRO A 32 23.06 7.49 8.31
C PRO A 32 24.14 7.63 9.38
N ARG A 33 23.80 7.21 10.61
CA ARG A 33 24.69 7.09 11.77
C ARG A 33 24.61 5.67 12.32
N GLY A 34 25.59 5.27 13.12
CA GLY A 34 25.60 3.98 13.80
C GLY A 34 26.95 3.28 13.72
N ASP A 35 26.97 2.01 14.13
CA ASP A 35 28.18 1.20 14.10
C ASP A 35 28.53 0.81 12.65
N PRO A 36 29.67 1.27 12.10
CA PRO A 36 30.05 0.95 10.72
C PRO A 36 30.30 -0.54 10.49
N GLN A 37 30.54 -1.32 11.55
CA GLN A 37 30.72 -2.77 11.48
C GLN A 37 29.39 -3.52 11.34
N LYS A 38 28.25 -2.89 11.66
CA LYS A 38 26.94 -3.50 11.42
C LYS A 38 26.54 -3.42 9.95
N PRO A 39 25.77 -4.40 9.45
CA PRO A 39 25.14 -4.30 8.14
C PRO A 39 24.27 -3.04 8.05
N PRO A 40 24.36 -2.25 6.96
CA PRO A 40 23.52 -1.09 6.79
C PRO A 40 22.07 -1.50 6.51
N PHE A 41 21.14 -0.61 6.88
CA PHE A 41 19.76 -0.68 6.44
C PHE A 41 19.52 0.43 5.42
N CYS A 42 19.24 0.06 4.16
CA CYS A 42 18.88 1.03 3.13
C CYS A 42 17.48 0.75 2.60
N ILE A 43 16.68 1.81 2.52
CA ILE A 43 15.41 1.84 1.81
C ILE A 43 15.39 3.08 0.92
N ILE A 44 14.85 2.93 -0.28
CA ILE A 44 14.72 4.03 -1.25
C ILE A 44 13.24 4.36 -1.34
N MET A 45 12.91 5.64 -1.17
CA MET A 45 11.54 6.10 -1.29
C MET A 45 11.07 5.88 -2.74
N PRO A 46 9.89 5.28 -2.96
CA PRO A 46 9.19 5.35 -4.23
C PRO A 46 8.99 6.81 -4.63
N PRO A 47 9.70 7.30 -5.67
CA PRO A 47 9.77 8.73 -5.90
C PRO A 47 8.40 9.24 -6.35
N PRO A 48 7.75 10.15 -5.59
CA PRO A 48 6.46 10.68 -6.01
C PRO A 48 6.57 11.46 -7.32
N ASN A 49 5.57 11.31 -8.18
CA ASN A 49 5.51 12.01 -9.46
C ASN A 49 5.29 13.51 -9.26
N VAL A 50 6.05 14.37 -9.96
CA VAL A 50 5.88 15.84 -9.95
C VAL A 50 4.63 16.31 -10.71
N THR A 51 3.46 15.84 -10.27
CA THR A 51 2.13 16.03 -10.90
C THR A 51 1.12 16.70 -9.97
N GLY A 52 1.56 17.19 -8.82
CA GLY A 52 0.76 17.86 -7.80
C GLY A 52 1.08 17.33 -6.40
N ALA A 53 0.16 17.57 -5.47
CA ALA A 53 0.29 17.20 -4.06
C ALA A 53 0.20 15.68 -3.81
N LEU A 54 0.73 15.26 -2.66
CA LEU A 54 0.61 13.91 -2.12
C LEU A 54 -0.85 13.57 -1.77
N HIS A 55 -1.09 12.28 -1.55
CA HIS A 55 -2.39 11.73 -1.19
C HIS A 55 -2.22 10.62 -0.15
N MET A 56 -3.32 10.11 0.40
CA MET A 56 -3.30 9.09 1.44
C MET A 56 -2.47 7.83 1.15
N GLY A 57 -2.40 7.41 -0.12
CA GLY A 57 -1.49 6.33 -0.55
C GLY A 57 -0.01 6.62 -0.29
N HIS A 58 0.45 7.87 -0.50
CA HIS A 58 1.83 8.28 -0.20
C HIS A 58 2.08 8.32 1.30
N ALA A 59 1.10 8.80 2.09
CA ALA A 59 1.20 8.77 3.55
C ALA A 59 1.32 7.33 4.10
N LEU A 60 0.70 6.34 3.44
CA LEU A 60 0.85 4.93 3.80
C LEU A 60 2.28 4.45 3.54
N THR A 61 2.81 4.68 2.34
CA THR A 61 4.20 4.39 1.98
C THR A 61 5.16 5.01 2.99
N ASP A 62 5.08 6.33 3.20
CA ASP A 62 5.93 7.05 4.16
C ASP A 62 5.88 6.45 5.56
N THR A 63 4.67 6.13 6.04
CA THR A 63 4.48 5.57 7.37
C THR A 63 5.21 4.23 7.50
N LEU A 64 5.04 3.34 6.51
CA LEU A 64 5.60 1.98 6.56
C LEU A 64 7.11 1.99 6.42
N GLU A 65 7.65 2.80 5.49
CA GLU A 65 9.09 2.99 5.34
C GLU A 65 9.70 3.56 6.61
N ASP A 66 9.12 4.64 7.14
CA ASP A 66 9.66 5.36 8.29
C ASP A 66 9.59 4.53 9.59
N VAL A 67 8.60 3.64 9.74
CA VAL A 67 8.57 2.66 10.85
C VAL A 67 9.81 1.77 10.81
N LEU A 68 10.14 1.22 9.63
CA LEU A 68 11.32 0.36 9.49
C LEU A 68 12.62 1.17 9.70
N VAL A 69 12.69 2.36 9.13
CA VAL A 69 13.85 3.27 9.25
C VAL A 69 14.11 3.64 10.70
N ARG A 70 13.10 4.09 11.44
CA ARG A 70 13.25 4.43 12.87
C ARG A 70 13.66 3.21 13.69
N TRP A 71 13.04 2.05 13.45
CA TRP A 71 13.41 0.81 14.14
C TRP A 71 14.87 0.41 13.90
N HIS A 72 15.33 0.42 12.65
CA HIS A 72 16.71 0.08 12.30
C HIS A 72 17.72 1.13 12.81
N ARG A 73 17.37 2.42 12.75
CA ARG A 73 18.17 3.51 13.33
C ARG A 73 18.36 3.32 14.83
N MET A 74 17.28 3.03 15.56
CA MET A 74 17.34 2.80 17.01
C MET A 74 18.11 1.51 17.38
N LYS A 75 18.25 0.54 16.47
CA LYS A 75 19.16 -0.62 16.66
C LYS A 75 20.65 -0.24 16.53
N GLY A 76 20.94 1.00 16.16
CA GLY A 76 22.29 1.53 15.93
C GLY A 76 22.94 0.96 14.68
N GLU A 77 22.14 0.62 13.66
CA GLU A 77 22.59 0.21 12.32
C GLU A 77 22.69 1.44 11.42
N PRO A 78 23.73 1.56 10.56
CA PRO A 78 23.81 2.64 9.58
C PRO A 78 22.60 2.62 8.65
N THR A 79 21.69 3.56 8.87
CA THR A 79 20.35 3.52 8.31
C THR A 79 20.13 4.70 7.35
N LEU A 80 19.93 4.40 6.08
CA LEU A 80 19.65 5.37 5.02
C LEU A 80 18.25 5.17 4.46
N TRP A 81 17.41 6.19 4.58
CA TRP A 81 16.20 6.32 3.78
C TRP A 81 16.40 7.44 2.77
N LEU A 82 16.54 7.07 1.51
CA LEU A 82 16.88 8.00 0.43
C LEU A 82 15.60 8.60 -0.17
N PRO A 83 15.35 9.91 -0.02
CA PRO A 83 14.19 10.56 -0.61
C PRO A 83 14.45 10.97 -2.06
N GLY A 84 13.38 11.12 -2.82
CA GLY A 84 13.46 11.76 -4.12
C GLY A 84 12.13 11.81 -4.85
N VAL A 85 12.13 12.40 -6.03
CA VAL A 85 10.93 12.63 -6.85
C VAL A 85 11.17 12.21 -8.29
N ASP A 86 10.08 11.86 -8.98
CA ASP A 86 10.10 11.41 -10.37
C ASP A 86 9.56 12.51 -11.29
N HIS A 87 10.28 12.78 -12.38
CA HIS A 87 9.88 13.68 -13.45
C HIS A 87 8.58 13.26 -14.14
N ALA A 88 8.20 11.97 -14.05
CA ALA A 88 6.94 11.40 -14.51
C ALA A 88 6.58 11.60 -15.99
N GLY A 89 7.53 12.07 -16.81
CA GLY A 89 7.43 12.23 -18.27
C GLY A 89 6.08 12.78 -18.72
N ILE A 90 5.32 11.92 -19.41
CA ILE A 90 3.97 12.21 -19.95
C ILE A 90 2.96 12.66 -18.87
N ALA A 91 3.13 12.34 -17.59
CA ALA A 91 2.20 12.73 -16.53
C ALA A 91 2.33 14.23 -16.28
N THR A 92 3.57 14.65 -16.01
CA THR A 92 3.90 16.05 -15.77
C THR A 92 3.64 16.87 -17.01
N GLN A 93 4.01 16.38 -18.20
CA GLN A 93 3.72 17.09 -19.43
C GLN A 93 2.22 17.34 -19.63
N ASN A 94 1.37 16.32 -19.43
CA ASN A 94 -0.08 16.45 -19.55
C ASN A 94 -0.66 17.42 -18.51
N VAL A 95 -0.15 17.45 -17.28
CA VAL A 95 -0.57 18.43 -16.27
C VAL A 95 -0.22 19.85 -16.72
N VAL A 96 1.00 20.09 -17.20
CA VAL A 96 1.43 21.41 -17.68
C VAL A 96 0.65 21.84 -18.92
N GLU A 97 0.39 20.93 -19.87
CA GLU A 97 -0.45 21.19 -21.04
C GLU A 97 -1.89 21.57 -20.64
N ARG A 98 -2.46 20.95 -19.61
CA ARG A 98 -3.79 21.32 -19.07
C ARG A 98 -3.79 22.71 -18.44
N GLU A 99 -2.71 23.08 -17.73
CA GLU A 99 -2.59 24.44 -17.20
C GLU A 99 -2.46 25.47 -18.33
N LEU A 100 -1.66 25.19 -19.37
CA LEU A 100 -1.56 26.05 -20.56
C LEU A 100 -2.88 26.19 -21.30
N ALA A 101 -3.66 25.11 -21.41
CA ALA A 101 -4.96 25.15 -22.07
C ALA A 101 -5.95 26.10 -21.36
N LYS A 102 -5.82 26.31 -20.03
CA LYS A 102 -6.61 27.32 -19.30
C LYS A 102 -6.22 28.75 -19.68
N GLU A 103 -4.99 28.95 -20.14
CA GLU A 103 -4.47 30.21 -20.68
C GLU A 103 -4.82 30.36 -22.18
N GLY A 104 -5.49 29.38 -22.79
CA GLY A 104 -5.80 29.37 -24.23
C GLY A 104 -4.60 29.03 -25.14
N LEU A 105 -3.51 28.51 -24.56
CA LEU A 105 -2.27 28.18 -25.28
C LEU A 105 -2.06 26.66 -25.35
N SER A 106 -1.34 26.22 -26.38
CA SER A 106 -0.81 24.86 -26.50
C SER A 106 0.73 24.86 -26.40
N ARG A 107 1.33 23.68 -26.18
CA ARG A 107 2.79 23.54 -26.24
C ARG A 107 3.39 23.98 -27.58
N HIS A 108 2.64 23.84 -28.67
CA HIS A 108 3.10 24.17 -30.01
C HIS A 108 3.14 25.69 -30.24
N ASP A 109 2.25 26.44 -29.60
CA ASP A 109 2.25 27.91 -29.65
C ASP A 109 3.47 28.51 -28.94
N LEU A 110 3.99 27.83 -27.91
CA LEU A 110 5.19 28.26 -27.16
C LEU A 110 6.51 27.84 -27.82
N GLY A 111 6.52 26.72 -28.56
CA GLY A 111 7.74 26.05 -28.98
C GLY A 111 8.43 25.27 -27.84
N ARG A 112 9.41 24.43 -28.21
CA ARG A 112 10.01 23.42 -27.31
C ARG A 112 10.73 24.03 -26.12
N GLU A 113 11.56 25.04 -26.33
CA GLU A 113 12.40 25.63 -25.28
C GLU A 113 11.56 26.32 -24.19
N ALA A 114 10.65 27.21 -24.59
CA ALA A 114 9.77 27.92 -23.65
C ALA A 114 8.83 26.96 -22.91
N PHE A 115 8.32 25.93 -23.60
CA PHE A 115 7.53 24.89 -22.95
C PHE A 115 8.34 24.13 -21.89
N LEU A 116 9.58 23.71 -22.19
CA LEU A 116 10.44 23.01 -21.24
C LEU A 116 10.76 23.87 -20.01
N GLN A 117 10.95 25.18 -20.18
CA GLN A 117 11.11 26.10 -19.05
C GLN A 117 9.88 26.08 -18.14
N ARG A 118 8.67 26.13 -18.73
CA ARG A 118 7.41 26.06 -17.97
C ARG A 118 7.27 24.73 -17.20
N VAL A 119 7.72 23.62 -17.80
CA VAL A 119 7.70 22.31 -17.13
C VAL A 119 8.70 22.24 -15.98
N TRP A 120 9.90 22.81 -16.14
CA TRP A 120 10.87 22.93 -15.04
C TRP A 120 10.34 23.78 -13.88
N ASP A 121 9.74 24.94 -14.17
CA ASP A 121 9.14 25.80 -13.14
C ASP A 121 8.01 25.09 -12.37
N TRP A 122 7.23 24.26 -13.07
CA TRP A 122 6.23 23.39 -12.45
C TRP A 122 6.87 22.31 -11.56
N ALA A 123 7.88 21.62 -12.08
CA ALA A 123 8.56 20.54 -11.38
C ALA A 123 9.21 21.04 -10.08
N GLN A 124 9.89 22.20 -10.10
CA GLN A 124 10.54 22.77 -8.92
C GLN A 124 9.53 23.16 -7.82
N ARG A 125 8.43 23.83 -8.20
CA ARG A 125 7.35 24.17 -7.27
C ARG A 125 6.73 22.93 -6.64
N THR A 126 6.41 21.94 -7.47
CA THR A 126 5.76 20.70 -7.03
C THR A 126 6.67 19.88 -6.11
N ARG A 127 7.97 19.80 -6.42
CA ARG A 127 8.97 19.15 -5.60
C ARG A 127 9.03 19.78 -4.21
N ALA A 128 9.12 21.12 -4.12
CA ALA A 128 9.10 21.82 -2.84
C ALA A 128 7.83 21.54 -2.01
N THR A 129 6.66 21.47 -2.67
CA THR A 129 5.41 21.07 -2.02
C THR A 129 5.47 19.64 -1.49
N ILE A 130 5.91 18.67 -2.31
CA ILE A 130 6.03 17.26 -1.92
C ILE A 130 6.97 17.11 -0.71
N THR A 131 8.14 17.72 -0.75
CA THR A 131 9.10 17.72 0.36
C THR A 131 8.44 18.27 1.63
N GLN A 132 7.73 19.40 1.56
CA GLN A 132 7.05 19.97 2.71
C GLN A 132 5.93 19.07 3.26
N GLN A 133 5.18 18.38 2.39
CA GLN A 133 4.16 17.44 2.83
C GLN A 133 4.78 16.24 3.55
N HIS A 134 5.85 15.64 3.02
CA HIS A 134 6.58 14.57 3.70
C HIS A 134 7.13 15.01 5.07
N ARG A 135 7.68 16.23 5.18
CA ARG A 135 8.12 16.80 6.48
C ARG A 135 6.97 16.85 7.48
N ARG A 136 5.80 17.33 7.06
CA ARG A 136 4.59 17.36 7.90
C ARG A 136 4.05 15.96 8.25
N LEU A 137 4.33 14.95 7.43
CA LEU A 137 4.03 13.54 7.71
C LEU A 137 5.08 12.88 8.62
N GLY A 138 6.09 13.63 9.07
CA GLY A 138 7.12 13.14 9.99
C GLY A 138 8.12 12.19 9.35
N ALA A 139 8.29 12.25 8.02
CA ALA A 139 9.25 11.41 7.30
C ALA A 139 10.69 11.70 7.77
N SER A 140 11.37 10.71 8.36
CA SER A 140 12.77 10.83 8.81
C SER A 140 13.80 10.42 7.75
N CYS A 141 13.54 10.75 6.49
CA CYS A 141 14.45 10.51 5.37
C CYS A 141 15.59 11.54 5.33
N ASP A 142 16.68 11.16 4.69
CA ASP A 142 17.86 12.03 4.60
C ASP A 142 17.70 13.06 3.48
N TRP A 143 17.15 14.23 3.82
CA TRP A 143 16.95 15.34 2.89
C TRP A 143 18.24 15.87 2.25
N THR A 144 19.41 15.62 2.86
CA THR A 144 20.70 15.99 2.25
C THR A 144 21.04 15.16 1.01
N ARG A 145 20.36 14.01 0.86
CA ARG A 145 20.50 13.06 -0.26
C ARG A 145 19.27 13.04 -1.16
N GLU A 146 18.43 14.07 -1.15
CA GLU A 146 17.30 14.16 -2.08
C GLU A 146 17.79 14.03 -3.53
N ARG A 147 17.05 13.24 -4.33
CA ARG A 147 17.32 13.03 -5.75
C ARG A 147 16.10 13.34 -6.61
N PHE A 148 16.36 13.78 -7.83
CA PHE A 148 15.38 13.88 -8.90
C PHE A 148 15.84 13.03 -10.08
N THR A 149 14.91 12.37 -10.77
CA THR A 149 15.25 11.48 -11.89
C THR A 149 16.01 12.19 -13.02
N LEU A 150 15.84 13.50 -13.20
CA LEU A 150 16.57 14.30 -14.19
C LEU A 150 17.81 15.01 -13.63
N ASP A 151 18.21 14.74 -12.38
CA ASP A 151 19.50 15.22 -11.86
C ASP A 151 20.67 14.64 -12.67
N GLU A 152 21.84 15.27 -12.58
CA GLU A 152 23.04 14.89 -13.34
C GLU A 152 23.42 13.41 -13.13
N GLY A 153 23.49 12.94 -11.89
CA GLY A 153 23.85 11.55 -11.55
C GLY A 153 22.89 10.52 -12.17
N PRO A 154 21.58 10.56 -11.84
CA PRO A 154 20.58 9.71 -12.47
C PRO A 154 20.53 9.80 -14.00
N SER A 155 20.70 11.00 -14.58
CA SER A 155 20.75 11.17 -16.04
C SER A 155 21.96 10.48 -16.67
N ARG A 156 23.13 10.53 -16.03
CA ARG A 156 24.32 9.79 -16.45
C ARG A 156 24.11 8.27 -16.39
N ALA A 157 23.42 7.78 -15.35
CA ALA A 157 23.05 6.38 -15.22
C ALA A 157 22.13 5.91 -16.37
N VAL A 158 21.12 6.71 -16.71
CA VAL A 158 20.20 6.46 -17.83
C VAL A 158 20.96 6.35 -19.14
N ARG A 159 21.78 7.36 -19.45
CA ARG A 159 22.57 7.41 -20.68
C ARG A 159 23.55 6.25 -20.77
N THR A 160 24.24 5.92 -19.69
CA THR A 160 25.16 4.77 -19.59
C THR A 160 24.43 3.45 -19.84
N THR A 161 23.26 3.26 -19.23
CA THR A 161 22.47 2.03 -19.39
C THR A 161 22.02 1.86 -20.84
N PHE A 162 21.48 2.92 -21.46
CA PHE A 162 21.05 2.89 -22.86
C PHE A 162 22.20 2.50 -23.79
N VAL A 163 23.34 3.18 -23.67
CA VAL A 163 24.52 2.95 -24.52
C VAL A 163 25.00 1.50 -24.38
N ARG A 164 25.11 0.98 -23.15
CA ARG A 164 25.51 -0.42 -22.93
C ARG A 164 24.53 -1.39 -23.56
N LEU A 165 23.22 -1.21 -23.33
CA LEU A 165 22.20 -2.09 -23.89
C LEU A 165 22.19 -2.08 -25.42
N TYR A 166 22.43 -0.92 -26.03
CA TYR A 166 22.54 -0.78 -27.49
C TYR A 166 23.70 -1.61 -28.03
N HIS A 167 24.90 -1.43 -27.46
CA HIS A 167 26.09 -2.18 -27.87
C HIS A 167 25.99 -3.68 -27.57
N ASP A 168 25.18 -4.08 -26.59
CA ASP A 168 24.88 -5.49 -26.30
C ASP A 168 23.75 -6.07 -27.18
N GLY A 169 23.22 -5.31 -28.13
CA GLY A 169 22.14 -5.73 -29.04
C GLY A 169 20.77 -5.90 -28.36
N LEU A 170 20.64 -5.43 -27.11
CA LEU A 170 19.44 -5.50 -26.31
C LEU A 170 18.52 -4.30 -26.54
N VAL A 171 19.07 -3.12 -26.85
CA VAL A 171 18.30 -2.00 -27.38
C VAL A 171 18.39 -2.02 -28.90
N TYR A 172 17.24 -1.92 -29.57
CA TYR A 172 17.18 -1.87 -31.02
C TYR A 172 16.07 -0.92 -31.47
N ARG A 173 16.18 -0.45 -32.71
CA ARG A 173 15.13 0.33 -33.40
C ARG A 173 14.46 -0.56 -34.44
N GLY A 174 13.14 -0.51 -34.53
CA GLY A 174 12.41 -1.29 -35.53
C GLY A 174 10.94 -0.91 -35.62
N GLU A 175 10.29 -1.32 -36.70
CA GLU A 175 8.86 -1.16 -36.88
C GLU A 175 8.10 -2.24 -36.10
N ARG A 176 7.24 -1.81 -35.19
CA ARG A 176 6.25 -2.69 -34.55
C ARG A 176 4.94 -1.94 -34.42
N ILE A 177 3.87 -2.70 -34.25
CA ILE A 177 2.62 -2.13 -33.79
C ILE A 177 2.76 -1.65 -32.35
N ILE A 178 2.32 -0.42 -32.10
CA ILE A 178 2.37 0.24 -30.80
C ILE A 178 0.99 0.75 -30.42
N ASN A 179 0.75 0.85 -29.12
CA ASN A 179 -0.39 1.57 -28.59
C ASN A 179 -0.12 3.07 -28.75
N TRP A 180 -0.87 3.77 -29.59
CA TRP A 180 -0.73 5.21 -29.80
C TRP A 180 -1.91 5.97 -29.23
N CYS A 181 -1.64 7.10 -28.56
CA CYS A 181 -2.70 8.00 -28.11
C CYS A 181 -2.84 9.17 -29.09
N PRO A 182 -3.91 9.25 -29.91
CA PRO A 182 -4.07 10.34 -30.90
C PRO A 182 -4.13 11.73 -30.26
N ARG A 183 -4.60 11.80 -29.02
CA ARG A 183 -4.68 13.04 -28.24
C ARG A 183 -3.33 13.49 -27.69
N CYS A 184 -2.60 12.58 -27.03
CA CYS A 184 -1.29 12.89 -26.45
C CYS A 184 -0.17 12.89 -27.50
N ARG A 185 -0.43 12.32 -28.69
CA ARG A 185 0.51 12.13 -29.80
C ARG A 185 1.81 11.45 -29.36
N THR A 186 1.67 10.29 -28.73
CA THR A 186 2.81 9.53 -28.21
C THR A 186 2.46 8.06 -28.05
N ALA A 187 3.48 7.20 -28.18
CA ALA A 187 3.41 5.80 -27.87
C ALA A 187 3.12 5.55 -26.38
N LEU A 188 2.40 4.47 -26.09
CA LEU A 188 2.10 3.97 -24.76
C LEU A 188 2.62 2.53 -24.64
N SER A 189 3.09 2.16 -23.46
CA SER A 189 3.31 0.74 -23.16
C SER A 189 1.98 0.02 -22.93
N ASP A 190 1.94 -1.31 -23.08
CA ASP A 190 0.74 -2.12 -22.81
C ASP A 190 0.16 -1.89 -21.41
N LEU A 191 1.05 -1.62 -20.44
CA LEU A 191 0.65 -1.38 -19.06
C LEU A 191 -0.02 0.00 -18.86
N GLU A 192 0.17 0.96 -19.78
CA GLU A 192 -0.43 2.30 -19.74
C GLU A 192 -1.81 2.37 -20.44
N VAL A 193 -2.33 1.21 -20.89
CA VAL A 193 -3.61 1.07 -21.57
C VAL A 193 -4.64 0.40 -20.65
N GLU A 194 -5.70 1.13 -20.31
CA GLU A 194 -6.81 0.62 -19.50
C GLU A 194 -7.95 0.13 -20.40
N HIS A 195 -8.39 -1.10 -20.21
CA HIS A 195 -9.46 -1.68 -21.03
C HIS A 195 -10.82 -1.40 -20.38
N GLN A 196 -11.74 -0.88 -21.18
CA GLN A 196 -13.11 -0.55 -20.77
C GLN A 196 -14.10 -1.23 -21.72
N GLU A 197 -15.22 -1.70 -21.18
CA GLU A 197 -16.30 -2.32 -21.95
C GLU A 197 -17.16 -1.26 -22.63
N HIS A 198 -17.34 -1.38 -23.94
CA HIS A 198 -18.22 -0.50 -24.72
C HIS A 198 -19.24 -1.29 -25.51
N ASP A 199 -20.43 -0.71 -25.62
CA ASP A 199 -21.44 -1.17 -26.56
C ASP A 199 -21.06 -0.66 -27.96
N GLY A 200 -20.93 -1.58 -28.90
CA GLY A 200 -20.64 -1.32 -30.30
C GLY A 200 -21.38 -2.30 -31.19
N HIS A 201 -20.85 -2.51 -32.39
CA HIS A 201 -21.42 -3.44 -33.35
C HIS A 201 -20.34 -4.36 -33.92
N LEU A 202 -20.77 -5.51 -34.40
CA LEU A 202 -20.00 -6.44 -35.21
C LEU A 202 -20.62 -6.44 -36.62
N TRP A 203 -19.84 -6.00 -37.60
CA TRP A 203 -20.25 -5.89 -38.99
C TRP A 203 -19.80 -7.13 -39.77
N PHE A 204 -20.74 -7.74 -40.50
CA PHE A 204 -20.48 -8.88 -41.38
C PHE A 204 -20.40 -8.40 -42.82
N VAL A 205 -19.20 -8.44 -43.39
CA VAL A 205 -18.88 -7.81 -44.67
C VAL A 205 -18.47 -8.86 -45.70
N ARG A 206 -19.05 -8.78 -46.89
CA ARG A 206 -18.77 -9.66 -48.03
C ARG A 206 -17.57 -9.15 -48.82
N TYR A 207 -16.63 -10.05 -49.05
CA TYR A 207 -15.45 -9.86 -49.90
C TYR A 207 -15.64 -10.69 -51.18
N PRO A 208 -15.93 -10.06 -52.33
CA PRO A 208 -16.12 -10.78 -53.59
C PRO A 208 -14.85 -11.57 -53.97
N LEU A 209 -15.01 -12.83 -54.36
CA LEU A 209 -13.91 -13.66 -54.85
C LEU A 209 -13.56 -13.25 -56.28
N LEU A 210 -12.28 -13.36 -56.63
CA LEU A 210 -11.78 -13.05 -57.96
C LEU A 210 -11.66 -14.33 -58.80
N ASP A 211 -11.98 -14.22 -60.10
CA ASP A 211 -11.66 -15.24 -61.10
C ASP A 211 -10.16 -15.23 -61.47
N ASP A 212 -9.73 -16.19 -62.28
CA ASP A 212 -8.33 -16.29 -62.74
C ASP A 212 -7.87 -15.07 -63.57
N GLN A 213 -8.83 -14.27 -64.06
CA GLN A 213 -8.59 -13.04 -64.83
C GLN A 213 -8.64 -11.79 -63.92
N GLY A 214 -8.80 -11.97 -62.61
CA GLY A 214 -8.80 -10.90 -61.61
C GLY A 214 -10.12 -10.12 -61.52
N ARG A 215 -11.22 -10.64 -62.07
CA ARG A 215 -12.54 -9.99 -62.05
C ARG A 215 -13.39 -10.50 -60.88
N PRO A 216 -14.18 -9.64 -60.20
CA PRO A 216 -15.10 -10.06 -59.16
C PRO A 216 -16.15 -11.06 -59.68
N THR A 217 -16.42 -12.08 -58.88
CA THR A 217 -17.47 -13.09 -59.08
C THR A 217 -18.64 -12.84 -58.13
N ASP A 218 -19.76 -13.55 -58.33
CA ASP A 218 -20.90 -13.54 -57.40
C ASP A 218 -20.61 -14.32 -56.10
N GLU A 219 -19.52 -15.10 -56.05
CA GLU A 219 -19.05 -15.77 -54.84
C GLU A 219 -18.32 -14.79 -53.92
N TYR A 220 -18.47 -14.95 -52.60
CA TYR A 220 -17.82 -14.10 -51.62
C TYR A 220 -17.42 -14.87 -50.36
N ILE A 221 -16.44 -14.32 -49.63
CA ILE A 221 -16.12 -14.71 -48.25
C ILE A 221 -16.65 -13.64 -47.30
N VAL A 222 -17.25 -14.05 -46.18
CA VAL A 222 -17.82 -13.11 -45.19
C VAL A 222 -16.85 -12.96 -44.02
N VAL A 223 -16.47 -11.74 -43.71
CA VAL A 223 -15.60 -11.38 -42.59
C VAL A 223 -16.42 -10.65 -41.52
N ALA A 224 -16.19 -10.97 -40.25
CA ALA A 224 -16.73 -10.23 -39.13
C ALA A 224 -15.69 -9.24 -38.58
N THR A 225 -16.06 -7.98 -38.37
CA THR A 225 -15.16 -6.98 -37.77
C THR A 225 -15.90 -5.96 -36.91
N THR A 226 -15.24 -5.43 -35.88
CA THR A 226 -15.70 -4.29 -35.07
C THR A 226 -15.14 -2.94 -35.58
N ARG A 227 -14.33 -2.96 -36.65
CA ARG A 227 -13.63 -1.77 -37.17
C ARG A 227 -13.73 -1.69 -38.70
N PRO A 228 -14.93 -1.48 -39.27
CA PRO A 228 -15.09 -1.46 -40.72
C PRO A 228 -14.25 -0.36 -41.39
N GLU A 229 -13.98 0.76 -40.71
CA GLU A 229 -13.11 1.82 -41.22
C GLU A 229 -11.68 1.35 -41.58
N THR A 230 -11.23 0.24 -41.00
CA THR A 230 -9.89 -0.31 -41.25
C THR A 230 -9.82 -1.23 -42.48
N ILE A 231 -10.96 -1.61 -43.07
CA ILE A 231 -11.05 -2.51 -44.23
C ILE A 231 -10.21 -2.02 -45.41
N VAL A 232 -10.14 -0.71 -45.64
CA VAL A 232 -9.32 -0.12 -46.72
C VAL A 232 -7.83 -0.43 -46.61
N ALA A 233 -7.35 -0.83 -45.42
CA ALA A 233 -5.97 -1.24 -45.17
C ALA A 233 -5.77 -2.77 -45.19
N ASP A 234 -6.78 -3.55 -45.56
CA ASP A 234 -6.66 -5.01 -45.53
C ASP A 234 -5.69 -5.53 -46.60
N VAL A 235 -4.86 -6.49 -46.21
CA VAL A 235 -3.82 -7.06 -47.08
C VAL A 235 -3.98 -8.56 -47.27
N ALA A 236 -4.88 -9.20 -46.51
CA ALA A 236 -5.31 -10.58 -46.68
C ALA A 236 -6.64 -10.81 -45.94
N VAL A 237 -7.27 -11.95 -46.22
CA VAL A 237 -8.31 -12.53 -45.35
C VAL A 237 -7.76 -13.84 -44.80
N ALA A 238 -7.67 -13.98 -43.48
CA ALA A 238 -7.22 -15.22 -42.84
C ALA A 238 -8.41 -16.08 -42.43
N VAL A 239 -8.30 -17.39 -42.65
CA VAL A 239 -9.29 -18.37 -42.23
C VAL A 239 -8.61 -19.43 -41.38
N ASN A 240 -9.31 -19.94 -40.37
CA ASN A 240 -8.80 -21.07 -39.63
C ASN A 240 -8.89 -22.34 -40.52
N PRO A 241 -7.80 -23.12 -40.69
CA PRO A 241 -7.81 -24.30 -41.56
C PRO A 241 -8.77 -25.41 -41.10
N GLN A 242 -9.22 -25.38 -39.84
CA GLN A 242 -10.19 -26.31 -39.27
C GLN A 242 -11.65 -25.98 -39.67
N VAL A 243 -11.91 -24.79 -40.24
CA VAL A 243 -13.25 -24.38 -40.67
C VAL A 243 -13.52 -24.90 -42.08
N GLU A 244 -14.21 -26.03 -42.18
CA GLU A 244 -14.44 -26.76 -43.44
C GLU A 244 -15.01 -25.88 -44.57
N ARG A 245 -15.95 -24.98 -44.26
CA ARG A 245 -16.58 -24.11 -45.27
C ARG A 245 -15.61 -23.16 -46.00
N TRP A 246 -14.51 -22.77 -45.35
CA TRP A 246 -13.55 -21.81 -45.91
C TRP A 246 -12.30 -22.48 -46.49
N ARG A 247 -12.07 -23.75 -46.14
CA ARG A 247 -10.90 -24.50 -46.59
C ARG A 247 -10.70 -24.52 -48.12
N PRO A 248 -11.74 -24.63 -48.96
CA PRO A 248 -11.57 -24.55 -50.42
C PRO A 248 -11.15 -23.18 -50.95
N LEU A 249 -11.27 -22.11 -50.14
CA LEU A 249 -10.95 -20.75 -50.55
C LEU A 249 -9.49 -20.36 -50.25
N ILE A 250 -8.76 -21.15 -49.48
CA ILE A 250 -7.35 -20.90 -49.15
C ILE A 250 -6.52 -20.88 -50.43
N GLY A 251 -5.75 -19.81 -50.64
CA GLY A 251 -4.95 -19.59 -51.85
C GLY A 251 -5.70 -18.86 -52.97
N ARG A 252 -7.04 -18.73 -52.91
CA ARG A 252 -7.80 -17.85 -53.81
C ARG A 252 -7.59 -16.38 -53.42
N ARG A 253 -8.06 -15.47 -54.26
CA ARG A 253 -8.01 -14.02 -54.03
C ARG A 253 -9.41 -13.45 -53.91
N CYS A 254 -9.54 -12.41 -53.10
CA CYS A 254 -10.77 -11.63 -52.98
C CYS A 254 -10.48 -10.14 -53.14
N LEU A 255 -11.53 -9.36 -53.44
CA LEU A 255 -11.45 -7.92 -53.55
C LEU A 255 -11.74 -7.28 -52.19
N VAL A 256 -10.87 -6.37 -51.74
CA VAL A 256 -11.11 -5.54 -50.56
C VAL A 256 -12.24 -4.55 -50.87
N PRO A 257 -13.36 -4.56 -50.11
CA PRO A 257 -14.46 -3.62 -50.31
C PRO A 257 -14.01 -2.16 -50.24
N VAL A 258 -14.58 -1.31 -51.09
CA VAL A 258 -14.31 0.14 -51.21
C VAL A 258 -12.90 0.51 -51.70
N ALA A 259 -11.85 -0.22 -51.32
CA ALA A 259 -10.48 0.00 -51.80
C ALA A 259 -10.19 -0.70 -53.14
N GLU A 260 -11.04 -1.66 -53.55
CA GLU A 260 -10.95 -2.43 -54.79
C GLU A 260 -9.56 -3.05 -55.03
N ARG A 261 -8.87 -3.40 -53.93
CA ARG A 261 -7.54 -4.01 -53.97
C ARG A 261 -7.66 -5.54 -53.90
N PRO A 262 -7.05 -6.29 -54.83
CA PRO A 262 -6.99 -7.75 -54.74
C PRO A 262 -6.05 -8.24 -53.62
N VAL A 263 -6.55 -9.09 -52.72
CA VAL A 263 -5.79 -9.67 -51.60
C VAL A 263 -5.93 -11.20 -51.52
N PRO A 264 -4.93 -11.93 -51.01
CA PRO A 264 -5.00 -13.39 -50.85
C PRO A 264 -5.87 -13.82 -49.67
N ILE A 265 -6.43 -15.03 -49.76
CA ILE A 265 -7.03 -15.75 -48.64
C ILE A 265 -6.01 -16.74 -48.08
N ILE A 266 -5.64 -16.59 -46.81
CA ILE A 266 -4.57 -17.36 -46.16
C ILE A 266 -5.10 -18.24 -45.03
N ALA A 267 -4.35 -19.27 -44.67
CA ALA A 267 -4.65 -20.11 -43.52
C ALA A 267 -3.79 -19.69 -42.31
N ASP A 268 -4.42 -19.40 -41.17
CA ASP A 268 -3.72 -19.11 -39.92
C ASP A 268 -4.50 -19.65 -38.70
N GLU A 269 -3.82 -20.40 -37.84
CA GLU A 269 -4.44 -21.04 -36.67
C GLU A 269 -4.80 -20.05 -35.55
N ALA A 270 -4.26 -18.83 -35.58
CA ALA A 270 -4.60 -17.81 -34.59
C ALA A 270 -6.00 -17.21 -34.81
N VAL A 271 -6.65 -17.49 -35.94
CA VAL A 271 -8.05 -17.12 -36.18
C VAL A 271 -8.96 -18.02 -35.34
N ASP A 272 -9.77 -17.43 -34.47
CA ASP A 272 -10.74 -18.17 -33.66
C ASP A 272 -11.87 -18.75 -34.55
N PRO A 273 -12.03 -20.09 -34.63
CA PRO A 273 -13.07 -20.70 -35.46
C PRO A 273 -14.49 -20.46 -34.94
N SER A 274 -14.63 -20.12 -33.65
CA SER A 274 -15.91 -19.91 -32.98
C SER A 274 -16.42 -18.46 -33.02
N PHE A 275 -15.54 -17.49 -33.35
CA PHE A 275 -15.87 -16.08 -33.38
C PHE A 275 -16.31 -15.61 -34.77
N GLY A 276 -17.44 -14.91 -34.84
CA GLY A 276 -17.97 -14.34 -36.09
C GLY A 276 -18.20 -15.40 -37.16
N THR A 277 -17.42 -15.33 -38.25
CA THR A 277 -17.50 -16.29 -39.36
C THR A 277 -16.33 -17.27 -39.39
N GLY A 278 -15.37 -17.21 -38.46
CA GLY A 278 -14.12 -17.97 -38.59
C GLY A 278 -13.24 -17.54 -39.78
N ALA A 279 -13.55 -16.37 -40.37
CA ALA A 279 -12.74 -15.64 -41.33
C ALA A 279 -12.50 -14.21 -40.80
N LEU A 280 -11.25 -13.77 -40.78
CA LEU A 280 -10.78 -12.53 -40.18
C LEU A 280 -10.10 -11.68 -41.25
N LYS A 281 -10.42 -10.39 -41.31
CA LYS A 281 -9.65 -9.43 -42.11
C LYS A 281 -8.27 -9.24 -41.50
N ILE A 282 -7.23 -9.19 -42.32
CA ILE A 282 -5.86 -8.95 -41.85
C ILE A 282 -5.45 -7.53 -42.20
N THR A 283 -5.36 -6.69 -41.16
CA THR A 283 -4.98 -5.29 -41.24
C THR A 283 -3.75 -4.98 -40.37
N PRO A 284 -2.53 -5.40 -40.77
CA PRO A 284 -1.32 -5.30 -39.94
C PRO A 284 -1.02 -3.88 -39.43
N GLY A 285 -1.48 -2.85 -40.14
CA GLY A 285 -1.30 -1.46 -39.74
C GLY A 285 -2.04 -1.03 -38.48
N HIS A 286 -3.10 -1.77 -38.07
CA HIS A 286 -4.12 -1.28 -37.12
C HIS A 286 -4.59 -2.29 -36.06
N ASP A 287 -4.04 -3.50 -36.03
CA ASP A 287 -4.34 -4.52 -35.01
C ASP A 287 -3.13 -5.41 -34.71
N ALA A 288 -2.93 -5.76 -33.44
CA ALA A 288 -1.72 -6.45 -33.00
C ALA A 288 -1.68 -7.92 -33.41
N LEU A 289 -2.83 -8.60 -33.39
CA LEU A 289 -2.95 -9.96 -33.88
C LEU A 289 -2.75 -9.98 -35.40
N ASP A 290 -3.36 -9.04 -36.12
CA ASP A 290 -3.20 -8.90 -37.57
C ASP A 290 -1.74 -8.59 -37.95
N PHE A 291 -1.04 -7.79 -37.15
CA PHE A 291 0.39 -7.52 -37.35
C PHE A 291 1.23 -8.80 -37.17
N GLU A 292 0.99 -9.58 -36.12
CA GLU A 292 1.69 -10.86 -35.90
C GLU A 292 1.40 -11.88 -37.04
N ILE A 293 0.15 -11.96 -37.52
CA ILE A 293 -0.21 -12.77 -38.71
C ILE A 293 0.52 -12.22 -39.94
N GLY A 294 0.53 -10.90 -40.14
CA GLY A 294 1.23 -10.23 -41.22
C GLY A 294 2.73 -10.58 -41.24
N GLU A 295 3.41 -10.56 -40.09
CA GLU A 295 4.81 -10.98 -39.97
C GLU A 295 5.00 -12.46 -40.33
N ARG A 296 4.12 -13.36 -39.85
CA ARG A 296 4.20 -14.80 -40.16
C ARG A 296 4.08 -15.09 -41.66
N HIS A 297 3.19 -14.37 -42.34
CA HIS A 297 2.89 -14.57 -43.76
C HIS A 297 3.60 -13.58 -44.69
N ARG A 298 4.47 -12.71 -44.16
CA ARG A 298 5.21 -11.68 -44.91
C ARG A 298 4.32 -10.72 -45.69
N LEU A 299 3.22 -10.28 -45.07
CA LEU A 299 2.28 -9.32 -45.64
C LEU A 299 2.72 -7.88 -45.33
N PRO A 300 2.47 -6.92 -46.24
CA PRO A 300 2.78 -5.51 -45.99
C PRO A 300 1.83 -4.90 -44.93
N ALA A 301 2.26 -3.82 -44.28
CA ALA A 301 1.41 -3.04 -43.38
C ALA A 301 0.96 -1.74 -44.07
N ILE A 302 -0.36 -1.53 -44.18
CA ILE A 302 -0.95 -0.30 -44.71
C ILE A 302 -1.51 0.54 -43.57
N VAL A 303 -1.02 1.77 -43.42
CA VAL A 303 -1.46 2.68 -42.35
C VAL A 303 -2.56 3.63 -42.87
N ALA A 304 -3.82 3.17 -42.84
CA ALA A 304 -5.00 3.98 -43.17
C ALA A 304 -5.42 5.03 -42.13
N ILE A 305 -5.00 4.93 -40.86
CA ILE A 305 -5.30 5.90 -39.81
C ILE A 305 -3.99 6.53 -39.33
N GLY A 306 -3.92 7.86 -39.39
CA GLY A 306 -2.74 8.63 -39.02
C GLY A 306 -2.60 8.86 -37.51
N PRO A 307 -1.46 9.40 -37.06
CA PRO A 307 -1.19 9.66 -35.65
C PRO A 307 -2.13 10.70 -34.99
N ASP A 308 -2.85 11.49 -35.77
CA ASP A 308 -3.87 12.42 -35.29
C ASP A 308 -5.28 11.79 -35.17
N GLY A 309 -5.40 10.51 -35.53
CA GLY A 309 -6.67 9.77 -35.53
C GLY A 309 -7.54 10.03 -36.77
N ARG A 310 -7.00 10.70 -37.80
CA ARG A 310 -7.67 10.93 -39.08
C ARG A 310 -7.23 9.93 -40.14
N MET A 311 -8.10 9.68 -41.12
CA MET A 311 -7.81 8.78 -42.23
C MET A 311 -6.72 9.37 -43.15
N THR A 312 -5.70 8.59 -43.47
CA THR A 312 -4.59 8.97 -44.37
C THR A 312 -5.01 8.90 -45.84
N GLU A 313 -4.13 9.28 -46.77
CA GLU A 313 -4.35 9.10 -48.21
C GLU A 313 -4.55 7.65 -48.62
N HIS A 314 -4.00 6.68 -47.87
CA HIS A 314 -4.18 5.26 -48.10
C HIS A 314 -5.61 4.77 -47.83
N ALA A 315 -6.43 5.59 -47.17
CA ALA A 315 -7.84 5.28 -46.95
C ALA A 315 -8.73 5.62 -48.15
N GLY A 316 -8.16 6.18 -49.23
CA GLY A 316 -8.84 6.46 -50.47
C GLY A 316 -10.09 7.34 -50.27
N PRO A 317 -11.31 6.85 -50.56
CA PRO A 317 -12.54 7.63 -50.41
C PRO A 317 -12.83 8.16 -48.99
N LEU A 318 -12.16 7.63 -47.97
CA LEU A 318 -12.34 8.04 -46.57
C LEU A 318 -11.29 9.06 -46.10
N ALA A 319 -10.32 9.42 -46.94
CA ALA A 319 -9.19 10.28 -46.57
C ALA A 319 -9.65 11.61 -45.94
N GLY A 320 -8.98 12.03 -44.87
CA GLY A 320 -9.23 13.29 -44.15
C GLY A 320 -10.31 13.22 -43.05
N LEU A 321 -11.21 12.24 -43.10
CA LEU A 321 -12.25 12.05 -42.07
C LEU A 321 -11.64 11.65 -40.72
N ASP A 322 -12.30 11.99 -39.61
CA ASP A 322 -11.99 11.36 -38.33
C ASP A 322 -12.34 9.86 -38.37
N ARG A 323 -11.56 9.01 -37.69
CA ARG A 323 -11.77 7.54 -37.72
C ARG A 323 -13.18 7.09 -37.34
N PHE A 324 -13.86 7.79 -36.43
CA PHE A 324 -15.24 7.44 -36.04
C PHE A 324 -16.27 7.91 -37.07
N GLU A 325 -15.99 9.00 -37.79
CA GLU A 325 -16.80 9.45 -38.92
C GLU A 325 -16.60 8.50 -40.12
N ALA A 326 -15.35 8.12 -40.39
CA ALA A 326 -14.97 7.14 -41.40
C ALA A 326 -15.63 5.79 -41.17
N ARG A 327 -15.81 5.37 -39.91
CA ARG A 327 -16.57 4.15 -39.55
C ARG A 327 -18.01 4.19 -40.03
N LYS A 328 -18.71 5.31 -39.79
CA LYS A 328 -20.10 5.50 -40.23
C LYS A 328 -20.20 5.56 -41.75
N GLU A 329 -19.28 6.30 -42.38
CA GLU A 329 -19.23 6.44 -43.83
C GLU A 329 -18.89 5.11 -44.53
N MET A 330 -17.98 4.33 -43.98
CA MET A 330 -17.67 2.99 -44.47
C MET A 330 -18.90 2.08 -44.40
N ALA A 331 -19.59 2.03 -43.25
CA ALA A 331 -20.79 1.21 -43.11
C ALA A 331 -21.86 1.59 -44.14
N ARG A 332 -22.10 2.90 -44.37
CA ARG A 332 -23.01 3.41 -45.40
C ARG A 332 -22.62 2.92 -46.80
N ARG A 333 -21.34 3.04 -47.18
CA ARG A 333 -20.84 2.60 -48.49
C ARG A 333 -20.98 1.10 -48.69
N LEU A 334 -20.67 0.29 -47.67
CA LEU A 334 -20.83 -1.16 -47.73
C LEU A 334 -22.30 -1.54 -47.93
N GLN A 335 -23.23 -0.81 -47.31
CA GLN A 335 -24.66 -1.02 -47.51
C GLN A 335 -25.11 -0.63 -48.93
N GLU A 336 -24.66 0.51 -49.45
CA GLU A 336 -24.98 0.98 -50.82
C GLU A 336 -24.44 0.04 -51.90
N LEU A 337 -23.29 -0.57 -51.67
CA LEU A 337 -22.68 -1.56 -52.56
C LEU A 337 -23.29 -2.97 -52.38
N GLY A 338 -24.22 -3.18 -51.44
CA GLY A 338 -24.78 -4.49 -51.13
C GLY A 338 -23.79 -5.49 -50.52
N LEU A 339 -22.67 -5.00 -50.00
CA LEU A 339 -21.58 -5.80 -49.42
C LEU A 339 -21.72 -5.97 -47.89
N LEU A 340 -22.56 -5.18 -47.23
CA LEU A 340 -22.90 -5.39 -45.82
C LEU A 340 -23.98 -6.48 -45.70
N GLU A 341 -23.63 -7.63 -45.14
CA GLU A 341 -24.56 -8.75 -44.97
C GLU A 341 -25.51 -8.55 -43.79
N ARG A 342 -24.95 -8.18 -42.63
CA ARG A 342 -25.70 -7.84 -41.42
C ARG A 342 -24.84 -7.10 -40.41
N GLU A 343 -25.50 -6.49 -39.43
CA GLU A 343 -24.91 -5.80 -38.30
C GLU A 343 -25.53 -6.35 -37.01
N GLU A 344 -24.70 -6.69 -36.03
CA GLU A 344 -25.13 -7.23 -34.74
C GLU A 344 -24.59 -6.36 -33.61
N ALA A 345 -25.40 -6.12 -32.58
CA ALA A 345 -24.93 -5.43 -31.38
C ALA A 345 -23.86 -6.30 -30.69
N HIS A 346 -22.70 -5.70 -30.39
CA HIS A 346 -21.57 -6.42 -29.82
C HIS A 346 -20.85 -5.56 -28.78
N ARG A 347 -20.79 -6.08 -27.56
CA ARG A 347 -20.06 -5.46 -26.46
C ARG A 347 -18.63 -5.98 -26.45
N HIS A 348 -17.65 -5.08 -26.48
CA HIS A 348 -16.24 -5.44 -26.48
C HIS A 348 -15.38 -4.49 -25.66
N SER A 349 -14.23 -5.00 -25.23
CA SER A 349 -13.23 -4.25 -24.49
C SER A 349 -12.36 -3.41 -25.43
N MET A 350 -12.30 -2.10 -25.20
CA MET A 350 -11.41 -1.19 -25.93
C MET A 350 -10.34 -0.60 -25.01
N GLY A 351 -9.12 -0.47 -25.52
CA GLY A 351 -8.00 0.15 -24.81
C GLY A 351 -8.12 1.68 -24.77
N HIS A 352 -7.95 2.26 -23.58
CA HIS A 352 -7.96 3.70 -23.33
C HIS A 352 -6.65 4.15 -22.74
N CYS A 353 -6.19 5.34 -23.11
CA CYS A 353 -5.03 5.93 -22.48
C CYS A 353 -5.35 6.23 -21.01
N GLN A 354 -4.66 5.57 -20.07
CA GLN A 354 -4.87 5.71 -18.62
C GLN A 354 -4.92 7.16 -18.13
N ARG A 355 -4.20 8.07 -18.79
CA ARG A 355 -4.02 9.46 -18.33
C ARG A 355 -5.09 10.42 -18.83
N CYS A 356 -5.76 10.01 -19.90
CA CYS A 356 -6.34 10.90 -20.88
C CYS A 356 -7.76 10.47 -21.25
N GLY A 357 -8.04 9.17 -21.16
CA GLY A 357 -9.33 8.57 -21.45
C GLY A 357 -9.64 8.45 -22.93
N THR A 358 -8.75 8.88 -23.84
CA THR A 358 -8.96 8.67 -25.29
C THR A 358 -8.72 7.22 -25.66
N ILE A 359 -9.57 6.67 -26.53
CA ILE A 359 -9.39 5.36 -27.15
C ILE A 359 -8.06 5.32 -27.90
N VAL A 360 -7.22 4.35 -27.55
CA VAL A 360 -5.90 4.11 -28.12
C VAL A 360 -6.06 3.57 -29.54
N GLU A 361 -5.18 4.01 -30.43
CA GLU A 361 -5.07 3.52 -31.79
C GLU A 361 -3.83 2.62 -31.90
N PRO A 362 -3.95 1.34 -32.27
CA PRO A 362 -2.81 0.54 -32.65
C PRO A 362 -2.26 1.06 -33.97
N ILE A 363 -0.99 1.47 -34.03
CA ILE A 363 -0.36 1.90 -35.29
C ILE A 363 1.00 1.26 -35.44
N VAL A 364 1.40 0.97 -36.68
CA VAL A 364 2.79 0.60 -36.98
C VAL A 364 3.65 1.86 -36.91
N SER A 365 4.68 1.82 -36.08
CA SER A 365 5.62 2.93 -35.93
C SER A 365 7.02 2.40 -35.68
N GLU A 366 8.01 3.06 -36.28
CA GLU A 366 9.41 2.82 -35.98
C GLU A 366 9.76 3.42 -34.61
N GLN A 367 10.12 2.57 -33.66
CA GLN A 367 10.35 2.95 -32.25
C GLN A 367 11.58 2.24 -31.69
N TRP A 368 12.04 2.69 -30.52
CA TRP A 368 13.10 2.03 -29.75
C TRP A 368 12.53 1.02 -28.78
N PHE A 369 13.12 -0.17 -28.76
CA PHE A 369 12.69 -1.29 -27.92
C PHE A 369 13.85 -1.88 -27.12
N VAL A 370 13.53 -2.42 -25.94
CA VAL A 370 14.43 -3.29 -25.17
C VAL A 370 13.98 -4.74 -25.31
N ARG A 371 14.91 -5.62 -25.69
CA ARG A 371 14.72 -7.07 -25.68
C ARG A 371 14.58 -7.57 -24.26
N MET A 372 13.37 -7.91 -23.85
CA MET A 372 13.10 -8.17 -22.43
C MET A 372 13.41 -9.61 -22.00
N ARG A 373 13.26 -10.59 -22.89
CA ARG A 373 13.45 -12.01 -22.55
C ARG A 373 14.83 -12.33 -21.96
N PRO A 374 15.96 -11.83 -22.52
CA PRO A 374 17.29 -12.05 -21.94
C PRO A 374 17.44 -11.46 -20.53
N LEU A 375 16.76 -10.35 -20.24
CA LEU A 375 16.80 -9.66 -18.94
C LEU A 375 15.87 -10.32 -17.89
N ALA A 376 14.74 -10.87 -18.33
CA ALA A 376 13.75 -11.51 -17.46
C ALA A 376 14.26 -12.80 -16.81
N GLY A 377 15.08 -13.59 -17.53
CA GLY A 377 15.64 -14.85 -17.02
C GLY A 377 16.42 -14.70 -15.70
N PRO A 378 17.44 -13.83 -15.62
CA PRO A 378 18.15 -13.51 -14.37
C PRO A 378 17.24 -13.02 -13.24
N ALA A 379 16.22 -12.21 -13.55
CA ALA A 379 15.27 -11.69 -12.57
C ALA A 379 14.35 -12.79 -11.99
N ILE A 380 13.86 -13.70 -12.85
CA ILE A 380 13.13 -14.91 -12.45
C ILE A 380 13.97 -15.75 -11.48
N ARG A 381 15.24 -16.01 -11.83
CA ARG A 381 16.16 -16.77 -10.98
C ARG A 381 16.39 -16.10 -9.63
N ALA A 382 16.57 -14.78 -9.60
CA ALA A 382 16.79 -14.04 -8.35
C ALA A 382 15.66 -14.21 -7.34
N VAL A 383 14.40 -14.25 -7.79
CA VAL A 383 13.25 -14.51 -6.92
C VAL A 383 13.13 -15.99 -6.56
N ARG A 384 13.30 -16.91 -7.52
CA ARG A 384 13.22 -18.37 -7.27
C ARG A 384 14.27 -18.86 -6.29
N GLU A 385 15.49 -18.33 -6.37
CA GLU A 385 16.63 -18.65 -5.48
C GLU A 385 16.55 -17.91 -4.12
N GLY A 386 15.58 -17.01 -3.95
CA GLY A 386 15.39 -16.27 -2.70
C GLY A 386 16.42 -15.16 -2.43
N ARG A 387 17.17 -14.74 -3.46
CA ARG A 387 18.03 -13.53 -3.45
C ARG A 387 17.20 -12.26 -3.36
N VAL A 388 16.01 -12.26 -3.98
CA VAL A 388 14.94 -11.27 -3.81
C VAL A 388 13.74 -11.96 -3.18
N ARG A 389 13.26 -11.46 -2.03
CA ARG A 389 12.13 -12.05 -1.30
C ARG A 389 10.92 -11.13 -1.34
N ILE A 390 9.83 -11.59 -1.96
CA ILE A 390 8.58 -10.82 -2.07
C ILE A 390 7.65 -11.14 -0.89
N VAL A 391 7.15 -10.09 -0.25
CA VAL A 391 6.21 -10.12 0.89
C VAL A 391 4.94 -9.37 0.50
N PRO A 392 3.74 -9.98 0.55
CA PRO A 392 3.47 -11.39 0.88
C PRO A 392 3.84 -12.35 -0.27
N ARG A 393 4.16 -13.61 0.08
CA ARG A 393 4.63 -14.65 -0.86
C ARG A 393 3.68 -14.92 -2.05
N ARG A 394 2.37 -14.65 -1.92
CA ARG A 394 1.40 -14.86 -3.01
C ARG A 394 1.74 -14.08 -4.29
N PHE A 395 2.38 -12.91 -4.17
CA PHE A 395 2.79 -12.11 -5.33
C PHE A 395 3.98 -12.70 -6.10
N VAL A 396 4.67 -13.71 -5.57
CA VAL A 396 5.72 -14.42 -6.32
C VAL A 396 5.14 -15.06 -7.58
N ARG A 397 3.97 -15.70 -7.49
CA ARG A 397 3.33 -16.33 -8.67
C ARG A 397 2.95 -15.29 -9.71
N VAL A 398 2.41 -14.16 -9.26
CA VAL A 398 2.01 -13.01 -10.08
C VAL A 398 3.22 -12.42 -10.81
N TYR A 399 4.33 -12.21 -10.09
CA TYR A 399 5.60 -11.73 -10.62
C TYR A 399 6.19 -12.68 -11.67
N LEU A 400 6.25 -13.98 -11.37
CA LEU A 400 6.82 -14.99 -12.26
C LEU A 400 6.01 -15.13 -13.55
N HIS A 401 4.68 -15.23 -13.43
CA HIS A 401 3.80 -15.35 -14.59
C HIS A 401 3.95 -14.16 -15.54
N TRP A 402 4.08 -12.93 -15.00
CA TRP A 402 4.29 -11.75 -15.82
C TRP A 402 5.64 -11.77 -16.55
N LEU A 403 6.73 -12.14 -15.87
CA LEU A 403 8.05 -12.22 -16.51
C LEU A 403 8.17 -13.35 -17.54
N GLU A 404 7.47 -14.47 -17.34
CA GLU A 404 7.45 -15.61 -18.28
C GLU A 404 6.76 -15.24 -19.61
N ASN A 405 5.82 -14.30 -19.59
CA ASN A 405 5.06 -13.85 -20.75
C ASN A 405 5.47 -12.46 -21.27
N ILE A 406 6.64 -11.97 -20.85
CA ILE A 406 7.05 -10.60 -21.13
C ILE A 406 7.34 -10.36 -22.62
N ARG A 407 6.83 -9.23 -23.13
CA ARG A 407 7.10 -8.72 -24.48
C ARG A 407 8.22 -7.68 -24.46
N ASP A 408 8.80 -7.41 -25.63
CA ASP A 408 9.83 -6.37 -25.78
C ASP A 408 9.24 -5.00 -25.44
N TRP A 409 10.00 -4.20 -24.70
CA TRP A 409 9.50 -2.98 -24.10
C TRP A 409 9.79 -1.78 -24.99
N CYS A 410 8.74 -1.10 -25.46
CA CYS A 410 8.85 0.18 -26.16
C CYS A 410 9.33 1.27 -25.20
N ILE A 411 10.54 1.79 -25.42
CA ILE A 411 11.21 2.77 -24.54
C ILE A 411 11.24 4.20 -25.11
N SER A 412 10.91 4.43 -26.38
CA SER A 412 10.80 5.78 -26.93
C SER A 412 9.44 6.40 -26.67
N ARG A 413 9.41 7.73 -26.54
CA ARG A 413 8.21 8.55 -26.34
C ARG A 413 8.36 9.88 -27.09
N GLN A 414 7.32 10.28 -27.80
CA GLN A 414 7.25 11.52 -28.60
C GLN A 414 6.86 12.72 -27.72
N LEU A 415 7.53 12.84 -26.58
CA LEU A 415 7.34 13.89 -25.59
C LEU A 415 8.52 14.87 -25.65
N TRP A 416 8.33 16.05 -25.07
CA TRP A 416 9.44 16.99 -24.91
C TRP A 416 10.11 16.84 -23.55
N TRP A 417 9.36 16.44 -22.53
CA TRP A 417 9.83 16.25 -21.16
C TRP A 417 10.31 14.82 -20.88
N GLY A 418 11.58 14.66 -20.55
CA GLY A 418 12.21 13.38 -20.22
C GLY A 418 13.68 13.33 -20.64
N HIS A 419 14.34 12.18 -20.43
CA HIS A 419 15.71 11.98 -20.90
C HIS A 419 15.72 11.80 -22.42
N ARG A 420 16.37 12.69 -23.15
CA ARG A 420 16.52 12.52 -24.61
C ARG A 420 17.29 11.25 -24.94
N ILE A 421 16.84 10.53 -25.97
CA ILE A 421 17.51 9.32 -26.43
C ILE A 421 18.93 9.68 -26.93
N PRO A 422 19.99 9.02 -26.42
CA PRO A 422 21.35 9.31 -26.85
C PRO A 422 21.68 8.53 -28.13
N ALA A 423 20.95 8.81 -29.21
CA ALA A 423 21.17 8.30 -30.56
C ALA A 423 21.15 9.45 -31.57
N TRP A 424 21.97 9.36 -32.61
CA TRP A 424 22.14 10.38 -33.65
C TRP A 424 21.92 9.78 -35.03
N TYR A 425 21.16 10.47 -35.87
CA TYR A 425 20.88 10.10 -37.26
C TYR A 425 21.76 10.89 -38.20
N CYS A 426 22.49 10.19 -39.07
CA CYS A 426 23.25 10.82 -40.14
C CYS A 426 22.31 11.27 -41.26
N ARG A 427 22.37 12.54 -41.65
CA ARG A 427 21.53 13.07 -42.74
C ARG A 427 21.96 12.60 -44.12
N ASP A 428 23.23 12.23 -44.29
CA ASP A 428 23.76 11.79 -45.58
C ASP A 428 23.46 10.32 -45.90
N CYS A 429 23.50 9.43 -44.90
CA CYS A 429 23.33 7.98 -45.12
C CYS A 429 22.19 7.33 -44.31
N GLY A 430 21.50 8.08 -43.45
CA GLY A 430 20.40 7.58 -42.60
C GLY A 430 20.83 6.70 -41.44
N ALA A 431 22.12 6.35 -41.31
CA ALA A 431 22.60 5.45 -40.27
C ALA A 431 22.46 6.06 -38.86
N VAL A 432 22.18 5.18 -37.89
CA VAL A 432 22.13 5.52 -36.46
C VAL A 432 23.52 5.41 -35.85
N THR A 433 23.94 6.43 -35.10
CA THR A 433 25.19 6.46 -34.34
C THR A 433 24.88 6.71 -32.87
N VAL A 434 25.39 5.86 -31.98
CA VAL A 434 25.24 5.94 -30.52
C VAL A 434 26.63 6.20 -29.92
N PRO A 435 26.75 6.87 -28.75
CA PRO A 435 28.01 7.08 -28.07
C PRO A 435 28.83 5.80 -27.90
N PRO A 436 30.16 5.89 -27.87
CA PRO A 436 31.02 4.73 -27.64
C PRO A 436 30.73 4.09 -26.28
N ARG A 437 30.93 2.77 -26.18
CA ARG A 437 30.60 2.01 -24.96
C ARG A 437 31.45 2.47 -23.77
N GLU A 438 32.72 2.75 -24.03
CA GLU A 438 33.75 3.17 -23.08
C GLU A 438 33.56 4.60 -22.57
N ASP A 439 32.88 5.45 -23.35
CA ASP A 439 32.56 6.83 -22.96
C ASP A 439 31.13 7.19 -23.37
N PRO A 440 30.11 6.71 -22.62
CA PRO A 440 28.71 6.96 -22.92
C PRO A 440 28.34 8.44 -22.94
N MET A 441 29.12 9.30 -22.27
CA MET A 441 28.84 10.73 -22.12
C MET A 441 29.37 11.57 -23.29
N ARG A 442 30.23 11.01 -24.13
CA ARG A 442 30.75 11.68 -25.31
C ARG A 442 29.77 11.62 -26.48
N ASP A 443 29.25 12.78 -26.88
CA ASP A 443 28.41 12.91 -28.06
C ASP A 443 29.20 12.57 -29.34
N PRO A 444 28.66 11.72 -30.24
CA PRO A 444 29.26 11.44 -31.53
C PRO A 444 29.41 12.71 -32.36
N GLN A 445 30.60 12.94 -32.92
CA GLN A 445 30.89 14.08 -33.79
C GLN A 445 30.86 13.70 -35.28
N ARG A 446 30.87 12.41 -35.58
CA ARG A 446 30.86 11.85 -36.95
C ARG A 446 30.07 10.56 -36.98
N CYS A 447 29.41 10.31 -38.11
CA CYS A 447 28.69 9.07 -38.36
C CYS A 447 29.65 7.87 -38.32
N GLY A 448 29.28 6.83 -37.56
CA GLY A 448 30.06 5.59 -37.50
C GLY A 448 30.10 4.79 -38.80
N ALA A 449 29.16 5.04 -39.73
CA ALA A 449 29.06 4.32 -41.00
C ALA A 449 29.77 5.03 -42.17
N CYS A 450 29.55 6.34 -42.35
CA CYS A 450 30.08 7.10 -43.50
C CYS A 450 31.08 8.21 -43.13
N GLY A 451 31.32 8.47 -41.84
CA GLY A 451 32.24 9.52 -41.37
C GLY A 451 31.74 10.97 -41.49
N SER A 452 30.52 11.18 -42.00
CA SER A 452 29.89 12.51 -42.13
C SER A 452 29.73 13.20 -40.77
N PRO A 453 29.99 14.52 -40.68
CA PRO A 453 29.70 15.31 -39.48
C PRO A 453 28.22 15.72 -39.35
N ASP A 454 27.38 15.51 -40.38
CA ASP A 454 25.98 15.94 -40.35
C ASP A 454 25.10 14.93 -39.58
N LEU A 455 25.11 15.09 -38.25
CA LEU A 455 24.38 14.28 -37.30
C LEU A 455 23.26 15.09 -36.63
N ARG A 456 22.07 14.50 -36.54
CA ARG A 456 20.96 15.03 -35.74
C ARG A 456 20.61 14.06 -34.63
N GLN A 457 20.66 14.50 -33.37
CA GLN A 457 20.20 13.69 -32.24
C GLN A 457 18.70 13.38 -32.34
N ASP A 458 18.31 12.18 -31.96
CA ASP A 458 16.93 11.77 -31.77
C ASP A 458 16.16 12.77 -30.89
N GLU A 459 14.99 13.17 -31.35
CA GLU A 459 14.15 14.17 -30.68
C GLU A 459 13.27 13.56 -29.59
N ASP A 460 13.07 12.24 -29.66
CA ASP A 460 12.32 11.45 -28.68
C ASP A 460 13.02 11.42 -27.32
N VAL A 461 12.20 11.17 -26.30
CA VAL A 461 12.67 10.93 -24.94
C VAL A 461 12.41 9.48 -24.54
N LEU A 462 13.14 9.03 -23.53
CA LEU A 462 12.94 7.72 -22.93
C LEU A 462 11.67 7.69 -22.07
N ASP A 463 11.04 6.54 -22.02
CA ASP A 463 10.00 6.18 -21.07
C ASP A 463 10.47 6.50 -19.64
N THR A 464 9.60 7.13 -18.85
CA THR A 464 9.86 7.41 -17.43
C THR A 464 10.24 6.14 -16.67
N TRP A 465 9.61 5.00 -16.98
CA TRP A 465 9.94 3.75 -16.34
C TRP A 465 11.38 3.27 -16.66
N PHE A 466 12.01 3.76 -17.73
CA PHE A 466 13.42 3.48 -18.05
C PHE A 466 14.36 4.14 -17.04
N SER A 467 14.12 5.39 -16.68
CA SER A 467 14.91 6.04 -15.62
C SER A 467 14.58 5.46 -14.24
N SER A 468 13.30 5.26 -13.95
CA SER A 468 12.87 4.81 -12.62
C SER A 468 13.28 3.36 -12.35
N ALA A 469 13.50 2.54 -13.38
CA ALA A 469 14.13 1.21 -13.26
C ALA A 469 15.57 1.25 -12.74
N LEU A 470 16.24 2.40 -12.76
CA LEU A 470 17.62 2.55 -12.31
C LEU A 470 17.74 3.10 -10.88
N TRP A 471 16.60 3.48 -10.28
CA TRP A 471 16.52 4.20 -9.01
C TRP A 471 17.40 3.63 -7.87
N PRO A 472 17.48 2.30 -7.63
CA PRO A 472 18.23 1.75 -6.51
C PRO A 472 19.74 1.98 -6.57
N HIS A 473 20.30 2.11 -7.77
CA HIS A 473 21.75 2.29 -7.96
C HIS A 473 22.10 3.68 -8.49
N SER A 474 21.25 4.27 -9.33
CA SER A 474 21.46 5.61 -9.88
C SER A 474 21.45 6.71 -8.82
N THR A 475 20.66 6.54 -7.75
CA THR A 475 20.58 7.51 -6.66
C THR A 475 21.73 7.40 -5.66
N LEU A 476 22.34 6.22 -5.57
CA LEU A 476 23.49 5.94 -4.71
C LEU A 476 24.84 6.28 -5.36
N GLY A 477 24.85 6.64 -6.65
CA GLY A 477 26.04 7.15 -7.33
C GLY A 477 26.51 6.32 -8.52
N TRP A 478 25.88 5.18 -8.83
CA TRP A 478 26.15 4.48 -10.09
C TRP A 478 25.76 5.38 -11.28
N PRO A 479 26.56 5.47 -12.37
CA PRO A 479 27.61 4.55 -12.79
C PRO A 479 28.98 4.76 -12.15
N ASP A 480 29.13 5.76 -11.30
CA ASP A 480 30.37 5.95 -10.54
C ASP A 480 30.42 5.00 -9.34
N ASP A 481 31.64 4.70 -8.90
CA ASP A 481 31.89 3.82 -7.77
C ASP A 481 32.03 4.63 -6.46
N THR A 482 30.93 5.24 -6.05
CA THR A 482 30.85 6.11 -4.86
C THR A 482 30.82 5.31 -3.55
N GLU A 483 31.12 5.98 -2.43
CA GLU A 483 31.00 5.37 -1.10
C GLU A 483 29.57 4.93 -0.79
N ASP A 484 28.57 5.78 -1.09
CA ASP A 484 27.16 5.44 -0.87
C ASP A 484 26.74 4.20 -1.69
N PHE A 485 27.21 4.06 -2.93
CA PHE A 485 26.96 2.87 -3.76
C PHE A 485 27.57 1.62 -3.12
N ARG A 486 28.86 1.64 -2.75
CA ARG A 486 29.51 0.50 -2.11
C ARG A 486 28.91 0.14 -0.75
N ARG A 487 28.42 1.13 0.00
CA ARG A 487 27.92 0.94 1.36
C ARG A 487 26.47 0.46 1.37
N PHE A 488 25.59 1.07 0.58
CA PHE A 488 24.14 0.89 0.69
C PHE A 488 23.50 0.08 -0.43
N TYR A 489 24.26 -0.28 -1.47
CA TYR A 489 23.81 -1.21 -2.51
C TYR A 489 24.41 -2.63 -2.29
N PRO A 490 23.61 -3.71 -2.39
CA PRO A 490 22.17 -3.74 -2.67
C PRO A 490 21.35 -3.24 -1.47
N THR A 491 20.22 -2.59 -1.73
CA THR A 491 19.39 -2.04 -0.66
C THR A 491 18.70 -3.14 0.15
N SER A 492 18.22 -2.81 1.35
CA SER A 492 17.69 -3.80 2.28
C SER A 492 16.24 -4.18 1.95
N VAL A 493 15.40 -3.17 1.75
CA VAL A 493 13.96 -3.31 1.49
C VAL A 493 13.56 -2.34 0.39
N LEU A 494 12.71 -2.78 -0.53
CA LEU A 494 11.88 -1.92 -1.37
C LEU A 494 10.43 -2.07 -0.92
N GLU A 495 9.85 -0.99 -0.43
CA GLU A 495 8.46 -0.88 -0.01
C GLU A 495 7.69 -0.21 -1.15
N THR A 496 6.55 -0.77 -1.58
CA THR A 496 5.67 -0.11 -2.55
C THR A 496 4.29 -0.75 -2.65
N GLY A 497 3.35 -0.08 -3.33
CA GLY A 497 2.04 -0.64 -3.64
C GLY A 497 2.13 -1.78 -4.66
N TYR A 498 1.27 -2.79 -4.55
CA TYR A 498 1.28 -3.90 -5.52
C TYR A 498 0.99 -3.46 -6.96
N ASP A 499 0.41 -2.29 -7.17
CA ASP A 499 0.02 -1.79 -8.49
C ASP A 499 1.22 -1.42 -9.37
N ILE A 500 2.40 -1.18 -8.79
CA ILE A 500 3.65 -0.92 -9.54
C ILE A 500 4.67 -2.07 -9.48
N LEU A 501 4.24 -3.28 -9.07
CA LEU A 501 5.08 -4.48 -9.08
C LEU A 501 5.70 -4.76 -10.46
N PHE A 502 4.95 -4.54 -11.54
CA PHE A 502 5.41 -4.80 -12.90
C PHE A 502 6.12 -3.61 -13.53
N PHE A 503 5.52 -2.42 -13.41
CA PHE A 503 6.07 -1.17 -13.95
C PHE A 503 7.44 -0.84 -13.38
N TRP A 504 7.66 -1.14 -12.09
CA TRP A 504 8.80 -0.61 -11.38
C TRP A 504 9.65 -1.70 -10.73
N VAL A 505 9.10 -2.52 -9.84
CA VAL A 505 9.87 -3.52 -9.08
C VAL A 505 10.56 -4.51 -10.04
N ALA A 506 9.82 -5.09 -10.97
CA ALA A 506 10.38 -6.03 -11.94
C ALA A 506 11.45 -5.39 -12.82
N ARG A 507 11.22 -4.16 -13.28
CA ARG A 507 12.20 -3.39 -14.08
C ARG A 507 13.48 -3.11 -13.30
N MET A 508 13.38 -2.74 -12.02
CA MET A 508 14.55 -2.55 -11.15
C MET A 508 15.35 -3.83 -10.95
N VAL A 509 14.69 -4.98 -10.77
CA VAL A 509 15.41 -6.27 -10.64
C VAL A 509 16.19 -6.58 -11.91
N MET A 510 15.56 -6.42 -13.08
CA MET A 510 16.20 -6.66 -14.37
C MET A 510 17.38 -5.70 -14.61
N MET A 511 17.17 -4.40 -14.46
CA MET A 511 18.19 -3.40 -14.74
C MET A 511 19.30 -3.35 -13.68
N GLY A 512 18.99 -3.61 -12.41
CA GLY A 512 19.98 -3.76 -11.35
C GLY A 512 20.94 -4.91 -11.65
N LEU A 513 20.41 -6.11 -11.92
CA LEU A 513 21.22 -7.28 -12.27
C LEU A 513 22.07 -7.05 -13.51
N TYR A 514 21.50 -6.41 -14.53
CA TYR A 514 22.22 -6.10 -15.76
C TYR A 514 23.37 -5.10 -15.53
N ASN A 515 23.11 -3.99 -14.83
CA ASN A 515 24.08 -2.91 -14.68
C ASN A 515 25.17 -3.18 -13.64
N THR A 516 24.84 -3.92 -12.58
CA THR A 516 25.70 -4.07 -11.39
C THR A 516 26.11 -5.51 -11.11
N GLY A 517 25.47 -6.50 -11.75
CA GLY A 517 25.63 -7.92 -11.43
C GLY A 517 24.97 -8.36 -10.12
N GLN A 518 24.36 -7.44 -9.36
CA GLN A 518 23.74 -7.70 -8.06
C GLN A 518 22.25 -7.41 -8.10
N VAL A 519 21.49 -8.01 -7.18
CA VAL A 519 20.06 -7.67 -7.02
C VAL A 519 19.93 -6.25 -6.48
N PRO A 520 18.94 -5.45 -6.89
CA PRO A 520 18.80 -4.07 -6.40
C PRO A 520 18.40 -3.98 -4.92
N PHE A 521 17.67 -4.96 -4.42
CA PHE A 521 17.14 -5.03 -3.05
C PHE A 521 16.99 -6.49 -2.61
N ARG A 522 17.05 -6.74 -1.30
CA ARG A 522 16.90 -8.10 -0.73
C ARG A 522 15.44 -8.48 -0.48
N TYR A 523 14.62 -7.53 -0.04
CA TYR A 523 13.19 -7.73 0.22
C TYR A 523 12.35 -6.77 -0.63
N VAL A 524 11.22 -7.26 -1.14
CA VAL A 524 10.14 -6.45 -1.71
C VAL A 524 8.95 -6.55 -0.78
N TYR A 525 8.60 -5.48 -0.11
CA TYR A 525 7.40 -5.38 0.70
C TYR A 525 6.30 -4.70 -0.11
N LEU A 526 5.21 -5.43 -0.37
CA LEU A 526 4.06 -4.93 -1.10
C LEU A 526 2.93 -4.62 -0.13
N HIS A 527 2.52 -3.36 -0.05
CA HIS A 527 1.30 -2.95 0.64
C HIS A 527 0.10 -2.94 -0.32
N GLY A 528 -1.11 -2.96 0.25
CA GLY A 528 -2.32 -2.70 -0.53
C GLY A 528 -2.61 -1.20 -0.66
N LEU A 529 -3.68 -0.86 -1.36
CA LEU A 529 -4.07 0.51 -1.63
C LEU A 529 -4.98 1.07 -0.54
N VAL A 530 -4.87 2.37 -0.28
CA VAL A 530 -5.86 3.09 0.52
C VAL A 530 -7.10 3.34 -0.34
N ARG A 531 -8.24 2.88 0.15
CA ARG A 531 -9.54 3.01 -0.51
C ARG A 531 -10.43 3.99 0.23
N ASP A 532 -11.34 4.62 -0.50
CA ASP A 532 -12.40 5.44 0.08
C ASP A 532 -13.32 4.58 1.00
N PRO A 533 -14.20 5.21 1.80
CA PRO A 533 -15.12 4.47 2.68
C PRO A 533 -16.03 3.46 1.96
N HIS A 534 -16.27 3.66 0.65
CA HIS A 534 -17.06 2.77 -0.21
C HIS A 534 -16.23 1.65 -0.86
N GLY A 535 -14.90 1.62 -0.63
CA GLY A 535 -14.00 0.61 -1.18
C GLY A 535 -13.50 0.90 -2.60
N ARG A 536 -13.69 2.10 -3.14
CA ARG A 536 -13.13 2.48 -4.45
C ARG A 536 -11.68 2.94 -4.29
N LYS A 537 -10.87 2.70 -5.33
CA LYS A 537 -9.48 3.23 -5.38
C LYS A 537 -9.55 4.76 -5.31
N MET A 538 -8.70 5.37 -4.50
CA MET A 538 -8.56 6.82 -4.50
C MET A 538 -7.81 7.26 -5.75
N THR A 539 -8.44 8.06 -6.62
CA THR A 539 -7.81 8.59 -7.84
C THR A 539 -8.21 10.04 -8.06
N LYS A 540 -7.27 10.85 -8.60
CA LYS A 540 -7.54 12.26 -8.92
C LYS A 540 -8.72 12.41 -9.88
N SER A 541 -8.90 11.46 -10.81
CA SER A 541 -10.01 11.44 -11.77
C SER A 541 -11.39 11.23 -11.14
N LEU A 542 -11.48 10.47 -10.05
CA LEU A 542 -12.74 10.24 -9.32
C LEU A 542 -13.05 11.33 -8.29
N GLY A 543 -12.14 12.30 -8.09
CA GLY A 543 -12.30 13.37 -7.11
C GLY A 543 -12.34 12.90 -5.65
N ASN A 544 -12.00 11.63 -5.38
CA ASN A 544 -12.07 11.00 -4.06
C ASN A 544 -10.69 10.92 -3.38
N VAL A 545 -9.74 11.74 -3.83
CA VAL A 545 -8.41 11.88 -3.21
C VAL A 545 -8.53 12.74 -1.96
N VAL A 546 -8.01 12.23 -0.84
CA VAL A 546 -7.91 12.98 0.41
C VAL A 546 -6.46 13.43 0.59
N ASP A 547 -6.27 14.74 0.80
CA ASP A 547 -4.98 15.29 1.21
C ASP A 547 -4.65 14.77 2.61
N PRO A 548 -3.52 14.08 2.80
CA PRO A 548 -3.15 13.56 4.10
C PRO A 548 -2.96 14.67 5.15
N LEU A 549 -2.64 15.91 4.74
CA LEU A 549 -2.48 17.03 5.66
C LEU A 549 -3.80 17.48 6.29
N GLU A 550 -4.95 17.31 5.63
CA GLU A 550 -6.26 17.55 6.24
C GLU A 550 -6.49 16.60 7.42
N ALA A 551 -6.06 15.34 7.29
CA ALA A 551 -6.13 14.37 8.37
C ALA A 551 -5.14 14.70 9.50
N VAL A 552 -3.93 15.17 9.17
CA VAL A 552 -2.94 15.65 10.15
C VAL A 552 -3.50 16.83 10.95
N GLU A 553 -4.10 17.82 10.29
CA GLU A 553 -4.66 19.01 10.97
C GLU A 553 -5.80 18.66 11.91
N ARG A 554 -6.64 17.70 11.53
CA ARG A 554 -7.81 17.31 12.32
C ARG A 554 -7.51 16.33 13.44
N TYR A 555 -6.60 15.37 13.23
CA TYR A 555 -6.38 14.25 14.15
C TYR A 555 -4.94 14.14 14.69
N GLY A 556 -3.98 14.85 14.08
CA GLY A 556 -2.55 14.71 14.35
C GLY A 556 -1.86 13.69 13.44
N CYS A 557 -0.57 13.90 13.19
CA CYS A 557 0.25 13.05 12.34
C CYS A 557 0.40 11.64 12.93
N ASP A 558 0.63 11.53 14.25
CA ASP A 558 0.74 10.23 14.91
C ASP A 558 -0.53 9.38 14.81
N ALA A 559 -1.71 10.01 14.87
CA ALA A 559 -2.98 9.32 14.72
C ALA A 559 -3.11 8.73 13.31
N LEU A 560 -2.80 9.54 12.29
CA LEU A 560 -2.79 9.10 10.90
C LEU A 560 -1.82 7.93 10.68
N ARG A 561 -0.57 8.11 11.10
CA ARG A 561 0.49 7.09 10.96
C ARG A 561 0.13 5.79 11.67
N TYR A 562 -0.35 5.86 12.90
CA TYR A 562 -0.75 4.67 13.64
C TYR A 562 -1.87 3.88 12.93
N VAL A 563 -2.88 4.58 12.41
CA VAL A 563 -4.00 3.94 11.69
C VAL A 563 -3.54 3.34 10.36
N LEU A 564 -2.67 4.03 9.61
CA LEU A 564 -2.12 3.52 8.36
C LEU A 564 -1.26 2.28 8.61
N ALA A 565 -0.35 2.33 9.59
CA ALA A 565 0.52 1.20 9.92
C ALA A 565 -0.26 -0.04 10.40
N THR A 566 -1.37 0.14 11.13
CA THR A 566 -2.16 -0.94 11.72
C THR A 566 -3.39 -1.35 10.91
N GLY A 567 -3.70 -0.62 9.84
CA GLY A 567 -4.97 -0.68 9.11
C GLY A 567 -5.17 -1.92 8.24
N ALA A 568 -4.08 -2.53 7.74
CA ALA A 568 -4.14 -3.76 6.96
C ALA A 568 -2.85 -4.58 7.04
N ALA A 569 -2.98 -5.89 6.79
CA ALA A 569 -1.84 -6.77 6.58
C ALA A 569 -1.20 -6.51 5.20
N PRO A 570 0.09 -6.87 5.01
CA PRO A 570 0.79 -6.64 3.75
C PRO A 570 0.03 -7.18 2.54
N GLY A 571 -0.06 -6.37 1.49
CA GLY A 571 -0.73 -6.69 0.23
C GLY A 571 -2.26 -6.63 0.25
N ASN A 572 -2.90 -6.26 1.37
CA ASN A 572 -4.33 -6.07 1.46
C ASN A 572 -4.69 -4.59 1.49
N ASP A 573 -5.76 -4.22 0.78
CA ASP A 573 -6.25 -2.85 0.76
C ASP A 573 -6.89 -2.46 2.10
N MET A 574 -6.82 -1.18 2.43
CA MET A 574 -7.43 -0.66 3.65
C MET A 574 -8.48 0.40 3.35
N ARG A 575 -9.57 0.37 4.13
CA ARG A 575 -10.56 1.45 4.16
C ARG A 575 -10.24 2.38 5.33
N LEU A 576 -10.02 3.64 5.00
CA LEU A 576 -9.83 4.70 5.98
C LEU A 576 -11.19 5.30 6.36
N SER A 577 -11.45 5.45 7.65
CA SER A 577 -12.67 6.08 8.17
C SER A 577 -12.32 7.07 9.29
N ALA A 578 -13.18 8.06 9.50
CA ALA A 578 -13.03 9.04 10.59
C ALA A 578 -12.95 8.35 11.96
N GLU A 579 -13.80 7.33 12.20
CA GLU A 579 -13.82 6.56 13.45
C GLU A 579 -12.45 5.92 13.76
N LYS A 580 -11.75 5.38 12.77
CA LYS A 580 -10.40 4.82 12.96
C LYS A 580 -9.38 5.90 13.34
N LEU A 581 -9.43 7.06 12.66
CA LEU A 581 -8.57 8.20 12.94
C LEU A 581 -8.82 8.78 14.33
N GLU A 582 -10.09 8.87 14.76
CA GLU A 582 -10.47 9.23 16.13
C GLU A 582 -9.91 8.23 17.14
N GLY A 583 -9.98 6.93 16.84
CA GLY A 583 -9.34 5.88 17.64
C GLY A 583 -7.83 6.09 17.80
N GLY A 584 -7.12 6.39 16.70
CA GLY A 584 -5.70 6.71 16.72
C GLY A 584 -5.37 7.95 17.57
N ARG A 585 -6.16 9.02 17.44
CA ARG A 585 -6.03 10.25 18.25
C ARG A 585 -6.27 9.97 19.72
N ASN A 586 -7.30 9.19 20.06
CA ASN A 586 -7.61 8.83 21.43
C ASN A 586 -6.47 8.01 22.06
N PHE A 587 -5.83 7.14 21.28
CA PHE A 587 -4.63 6.43 21.73
C PHE A 587 -3.45 7.37 21.96
N ALA A 588 -3.17 8.31 21.05
CA ALA A 588 -2.14 9.33 21.26
C ALA A 588 -2.36 10.10 22.58
N ASN A 589 -3.61 10.49 22.84
CA ASN A 589 -3.98 11.19 24.07
C ASN A 589 -3.84 10.29 25.32
N LYS A 590 -4.10 8.99 25.22
CA LYS A 590 -3.85 8.02 26.31
C LYS A 590 -2.35 7.93 26.61
N VAL A 591 -1.50 7.86 25.59
CA VAL A 591 -0.03 7.89 25.72
C VAL A 591 0.43 9.17 26.41
N TRP A 592 -0.10 10.32 25.99
CA TRP A 592 0.15 11.61 26.61
C TRP A 592 -0.24 11.65 28.09
N ASN A 593 -1.44 11.20 28.44
CA ASN A 593 -1.93 11.22 29.82
C ASN A 593 -1.09 10.34 30.75
N ALA A 594 -0.66 9.16 30.28
CA ALA A 594 0.26 8.31 31.03
C ALA A 594 1.63 8.99 31.21
N GLY A 595 2.18 9.57 30.13
CA GLY A 595 3.43 10.32 30.16
C GLY A 595 3.40 11.50 31.14
N ARG A 596 2.34 12.31 31.06
CA ARG A 596 2.08 13.45 31.95
C ARG A 596 2.05 13.02 33.41
N PHE A 597 1.30 11.95 33.73
CA PHE A 597 1.22 11.44 35.10
C PHE A 597 2.59 11.04 35.64
N VAL A 598 3.38 10.29 34.87
CA VAL A 598 4.70 9.80 35.32
C VAL A 598 5.70 10.95 35.48
N VAL A 599 5.75 11.88 34.52
CA VAL A 599 6.62 13.07 34.61
C VAL A 599 6.27 13.93 35.83
N GLN A 600 4.98 14.15 36.08
CA GLN A 600 4.52 14.88 37.26
C GLN A 600 4.91 14.15 38.55
N ALA A 601 4.65 12.84 38.63
CA ALA A 601 4.99 12.05 39.80
C ALA A 601 6.50 12.05 40.10
N LEU A 602 7.35 11.97 39.05
CA LEU A 602 8.80 12.09 39.18
C LEU A 602 9.22 13.46 39.73
N GLY A 603 8.64 14.54 39.20
CA GLY A 603 8.90 15.91 39.69
C GLY A 603 8.45 16.16 41.14
N GLU A 604 7.41 15.46 41.61
CA GLU A 604 6.90 15.58 42.98
C GLU A 604 7.70 14.73 43.99
N HIS A 605 8.21 13.56 43.58
CA HIS A 605 8.78 12.57 44.51
C HIS A 605 10.32 12.49 44.48
N LEU A 606 10.97 12.98 43.42
CA LEU A 606 12.43 13.04 43.33
C LEU A 606 12.96 14.42 43.72
N ALA A 607 14.07 14.45 44.44
CA ALA A 607 14.77 15.69 44.74
C ALA A 607 15.34 16.34 43.46
N PRO A 608 15.55 17.67 43.43
CA PRO A 608 16.20 18.32 42.30
C PRO A 608 17.56 17.69 41.95
N GLY A 609 17.69 17.18 40.72
CA GLY A 609 18.90 16.52 40.23
C GLY A 609 18.98 15.01 40.51
N GLU A 610 18.07 14.47 41.33
CA GLU A 610 17.91 13.04 41.52
C GLU A 610 17.31 12.39 40.25
N ARG A 611 17.78 11.18 39.93
CA ARG A 611 17.31 10.42 38.76
C ARG A 611 16.89 9.03 39.20
N ALA A 612 15.80 8.55 38.61
CA ALA A 612 15.37 7.17 38.77
C ALA A 612 16.43 6.20 38.24
N GLU A 613 16.69 5.14 39.00
CA GLU A 613 17.57 4.05 38.60
C GLU A 613 16.82 2.97 37.82
N ALA A 614 17.49 2.36 36.85
CA ALA A 614 16.89 1.28 36.08
C ALA A 614 16.71 0.04 36.97
N PRO A 615 15.56 -0.65 36.92
CA PRO A 615 15.37 -1.88 37.68
C PRO A 615 16.41 -2.94 37.27
N SER A 616 16.90 -3.71 38.24
CA SER A 616 17.92 -4.74 38.04
C SER A 616 17.32 -6.14 38.13
N GLY A 617 17.51 -6.95 37.08
CA GLY A 617 17.01 -8.33 37.03
C GLY A 617 17.60 -9.24 38.11
N ARG A 618 18.75 -8.88 38.69
CA ARG A 618 19.35 -9.61 39.83
C ARG A 618 18.50 -9.53 41.09
N ARG A 619 17.72 -8.45 41.23
CA ARG A 619 16.79 -8.22 42.35
C ARG A 619 15.34 -8.51 41.98
N ARG A 620 15.07 -9.21 40.85
CA ARG A 620 13.71 -9.49 40.40
C ARG A 620 12.85 -10.15 41.48
N ARG A 621 13.40 -11.14 42.21
CA ARG A 621 12.65 -11.87 43.25
C ARG A 621 12.30 -11.02 44.47
N SER A 622 13.02 -9.92 44.72
CA SER A 622 12.72 -8.99 45.81
C SER A 622 11.76 -7.88 45.39
N LEU A 623 11.40 -7.79 44.11
CA LEU A 623 10.40 -6.83 43.66
C LEU A 623 8.99 -7.30 44.02
N PRO A 624 8.06 -6.37 44.32
CA PRO A 624 6.64 -6.66 44.46
C PRO A 624 6.05 -7.38 43.25
N LEU A 625 4.94 -8.09 43.46
CA LEU A 625 4.31 -8.92 42.44
C LEU A 625 3.98 -8.12 41.17
N GLU A 626 3.43 -6.93 41.36
CA GLU A 626 2.99 -6.03 40.28
C GLU A 626 4.17 -5.61 39.40
N ASP A 627 5.33 -5.33 40.01
CA ASP A 627 6.57 -4.92 39.32
C ASP A 627 7.17 -6.09 38.54
N ARG A 628 7.23 -7.28 39.16
CA ARG A 628 7.68 -8.51 38.49
C ARG A 628 6.81 -8.82 37.28
N TRP A 629 5.49 -8.69 37.44
CA TRP A 629 4.54 -8.93 36.38
C TRP A 629 4.75 -7.96 35.21
N ILE A 630 4.70 -6.64 35.44
CA ILE A 630 4.79 -5.67 34.33
C ILE A 630 6.13 -5.77 33.60
N LEU A 631 7.24 -6.02 34.31
CA LEU A 631 8.55 -6.20 33.70
C LEU A 631 8.61 -7.48 32.86
N SER A 632 8.00 -8.57 33.33
CA SER A 632 7.88 -9.80 32.54
C SER A 632 7.09 -9.55 31.26
N ARG A 633 5.92 -8.91 31.37
CA ARG A 633 5.06 -8.55 30.23
C ARG A 633 5.75 -7.61 29.24
N LEU A 634 6.43 -6.57 29.73
CA LEU A 634 7.21 -5.64 28.92
C LEU A 634 8.27 -6.36 28.10
N HIS A 635 9.05 -7.26 28.72
CA HIS A 635 10.10 -7.99 28.02
C HIS A 635 9.57 -9.06 27.04
N GLN A 636 8.39 -9.65 27.30
CA GLN A 636 7.67 -10.43 26.29
C GLN A 636 7.24 -9.56 25.09
N THR A 637 6.68 -8.38 25.36
CA THR A 637 6.25 -7.43 24.34
C THR A 637 7.41 -6.97 23.46
N ILE A 638 8.57 -6.63 24.05
CA ILE A 638 9.78 -6.28 23.28
C ILE A 638 10.13 -7.39 22.28
N GLY A 639 10.24 -8.64 22.75
CA GLY A 639 10.61 -9.77 21.91
C GLY A 639 9.57 -10.07 20.82
N ARG A 640 8.27 -9.95 21.15
CA ARG A 640 7.19 -10.19 20.20
C ARG A 640 7.13 -9.12 19.11
N VAL A 641 7.25 -7.84 19.48
CA VAL A 641 7.23 -6.71 18.55
C VAL A 641 8.43 -6.77 17.62
N GLU A 642 9.63 -7.03 18.14
CA GLU A 642 10.82 -7.21 17.31
C GLU A 642 10.66 -8.38 16.33
N GLY A 643 10.10 -9.51 16.79
CA GLY A 643 9.80 -10.66 15.93
C GLY A 643 8.81 -10.34 14.80
N LEU A 644 7.75 -9.58 15.09
CA LEU A 644 6.75 -9.15 14.12
C LEU A 644 7.35 -8.19 13.08
N LEU A 645 8.14 -7.20 13.50
CA LEU A 645 8.83 -6.28 12.58
C LEU A 645 9.80 -7.03 11.65
N ARG A 646 10.57 -8.00 12.18
CA ARG A 646 11.44 -8.88 11.35
C ARG A 646 10.68 -9.70 10.31
N GLN A 647 9.40 -9.99 10.57
CA GLN A 647 8.51 -10.72 9.66
C GLN A 647 7.66 -9.79 8.78
N PHE A 648 7.93 -8.48 8.81
CA PHE A 648 7.15 -7.45 8.13
C PHE A 648 5.66 -7.44 8.53
N GLN A 649 5.34 -7.88 9.74
CA GLN A 649 4.00 -7.80 10.34
C GLN A 649 3.85 -6.49 11.10
N ILE A 650 4.04 -5.36 10.41
CA ILE A 650 4.08 -4.01 11.01
C ILE A 650 2.77 -3.69 11.74
N GLY A 651 1.63 -3.99 11.13
CA GLY A 651 0.33 -3.72 11.75
C GLY A 651 0.06 -4.53 13.01
N GLU A 652 0.48 -5.79 13.04
CA GLU A 652 0.35 -6.63 14.25
C GLU A 652 1.31 -6.19 15.36
N ALA A 653 2.48 -5.67 15.01
CA ALA A 653 3.41 -5.06 15.96
C ALA A 653 2.75 -3.83 16.63
N GLY A 654 2.16 -2.93 15.85
CA GLY A 654 1.44 -1.77 16.38
C GLY A 654 0.26 -2.13 17.28
N LYS A 655 -0.57 -3.11 16.88
CA LYS A 655 -1.69 -3.61 17.72
C LYS A 655 -1.21 -4.21 19.04
N ARG A 656 -0.13 -5.01 19.01
CA ARG A 656 0.47 -5.57 20.24
C ARG A 656 0.97 -4.48 21.18
N LEU A 657 1.54 -3.40 20.65
CA LEU A 657 1.96 -2.25 21.45
C LEU A 657 0.78 -1.53 22.09
N HIS A 658 -0.31 -1.34 21.36
CA HIS A 658 -1.53 -0.78 21.92
C HIS A 658 -2.14 -1.65 23.02
N GLU A 659 -2.25 -2.97 22.81
CA GLU A 659 -2.72 -3.92 23.82
C GLU A 659 -1.90 -3.84 25.11
N PHE A 660 -0.56 -3.85 25.00
CA PHE A 660 0.32 -3.73 26.16
C PHE A 660 0.22 -2.36 26.83
N PHE A 661 0.37 -1.28 26.07
CA PHE A 661 0.42 0.07 26.63
C PHE A 661 -0.90 0.45 27.29
N TRP A 662 -2.01 0.25 26.59
CA TRP A 662 -3.32 0.62 27.12
C TRP A 662 -3.82 -0.43 28.11
N GLY A 663 -3.90 -1.69 27.68
CA GLY A 663 -4.60 -2.75 28.37
C GLY A 663 -3.83 -3.41 29.53
N GLU A 664 -2.50 -3.28 29.58
CA GLU A 664 -1.67 -3.84 30.67
C GLU A 664 -1.01 -2.71 31.49
N LEU A 665 -0.29 -1.79 30.85
CA LEU A 665 0.45 -0.72 31.53
C LEU A 665 -0.50 0.33 32.12
N CYS A 666 -1.37 0.95 31.32
CA CYS A 666 -2.23 2.02 31.82
C CYS A 666 -3.40 1.51 32.67
N ASP A 667 -4.13 0.50 32.19
CA ASP A 667 -5.38 0.08 32.85
C ASP A 667 -5.14 -0.71 34.16
N TRP A 668 -3.93 -1.23 34.36
CA TRP A 668 -3.57 -1.99 35.56
C TRP A 668 -2.35 -1.43 36.27
N TYR A 669 -1.16 -1.54 35.68
CA TYR A 669 0.07 -1.28 36.42
C TYR A 669 0.17 0.16 36.92
N LEU A 670 -0.20 1.15 36.09
CA LEU A 670 -0.21 2.57 36.45
C LEU A 670 -1.19 2.83 37.60
N GLU A 671 -2.37 2.19 37.61
CA GLU A 671 -3.34 2.32 38.70
C GLU A 671 -2.86 1.65 39.99
N MET A 672 -2.12 0.54 39.91
CA MET A 672 -1.48 -0.11 41.06
C MET A 672 -0.35 0.75 41.63
N ALA A 673 0.50 1.29 40.76
CA ALA A 673 1.57 2.21 41.15
C ALA A 673 1.00 3.43 41.88
N LYS A 674 -0.14 4.00 41.42
CA LYS A 674 -0.84 5.08 42.15
C LYS A 674 -1.24 4.70 43.58
N VAL A 675 -1.67 3.45 43.81
CA VAL A 675 -2.01 2.96 45.16
C VAL A 675 -0.75 2.90 46.03
N ARG A 676 0.32 2.30 45.51
CA ARG A 676 1.60 2.14 46.20
C ARG A 676 2.28 3.48 46.51
N LEU A 677 2.24 4.43 45.57
CA LEU A 677 2.74 5.79 45.78
C LEU A 677 2.00 6.51 46.92
N ARG A 678 0.68 6.37 47.01
CA ARG A 678 -0.09 6.91 48.15
C ARG A 678 0.27 6.26 49.49
N GLN A 679 0.84 5.05 49.47
CA GLN A 679 1.34 4.33 50.64
C GLN A 679 2.81 4.64 50.94
N GLY A 680 3.45 5.52 50.16
CA GLY A 680 4.84 5.95 50.35
C GLY A 680 5.88 5.08 49.66
N ASP A 681 5.48 4.08 48.86
CA ASP A 681 6.40 3.23 48.12
C ASP A 681 6.87 3.93 46.83
N ARG A 682 8.07 4.52 46.89
CA ARG A 682 8.70 5.23 45.78
C ARG A 682 9.33 4.30 44.74
N ASP A 683 9.63 3.05 45.07
CA ASP A 683 10.27 2.11 44.14
C ASP A 683 9.37 1.79 42.94
N ALA A 684 8.04 1.83 43.15
CA ALA A 684 7.04 1.73 42.10
C ALA A 684 7.24 2.78 40.98
N LEU A 685 7.77 3.96 41.32
CA LEU A 685 7.98 5.05 40.36
C LEU A 685 9.12 4.75 39.40
N SER A 686 10.20 4.15 39.89
CA SER A 686 11.35 3.75 39.06
C SER A 686 10.97 2.68 38.04
N VAL A 687 10.19 1.68 38.45
CA VAL A 687 9.69 0.64 37.55
C VAL A 687 8.68 1.22 36.55
N LEU A 688 7.78 2.10 36.97
CA LEU A 688 6.84 2.79 36.09
C LEU A 688 7.56 3.68 35.05
N ALA A 689 8.59 4.43 35.47
CA ALA A 689 9.41 5.24 34.58
C ALA A 689 10.15 4.37 33.56
N TYR A 690 10.71 3.23 33.99
CA TYR A 690 11.35 2.26 33.09
C TYR A 690 10.37 1.65 32.08
N ALA A 691 9.19 1.24 32.54
CA ALA A 691 8.15 0.69 31.67
C ALA A 691 7.65 1.72 30.66
N LEU A 692 7.46 2.97 31.08
CA LEU A 692 7.07 4.07 30.20
C LEU A 692 8.15 4.38 29.17
N ASP A 693 9.40 4.66 29.56
CA ASP A 693 10.52 4.93 28.63
C ASP A 693 10.66 3.82 27.59
N THR A 694 10.65 2.57 28.04
CA THR A 694 10.73 1.40 27.15
C THR A 694 9.55 1.37 26.18
N SER A 695 8.33 1.65 26.64
CA SER A 695 7.14 1.67 25.79
C SER A 695 7.17 2.81 24.78
N LEU A 696 7.63 3.99 25.17
CA LEU A 696 7.81 5.14 24.28
C LEU A 696 8.80 4.80 23.17
N ARG A 697 9.93 4.14 23.49
CA ARG A 697 10.89 3.67 22.49
C ARG A 697 10.27 2.68 21.50
N LEU A 698 9.45 1.74 21.97
CA LEU A 698 8.79 0.77 21.10
C LEU A 698 7.69 1.39 20.23
N LEU A 699 6.97 2.38 20.75
CA LEU A 699 5.92 3.12 20.03
C LEU A 699 6.49 4.17 19.07
N HIS A 700 7.71 4.65 19.29
CA HIS A 700 8.30 5.74 18.53
C HIS A 700 8.28 5.56 17.00
N PRO A 701 8.55 4.36 16.43
CA PRO A 701 8.39 4.15 14.99
C PRO A 701 6.99 4.45 14.45
N PHE A 702 5.96 4.23 15.26
CA PHE A 702 4.55 4.38 14.87
C PHE A 702 3.99 5.77 15.17
N MET A 703 4.34 6.33 16.33
CA MET A 703 3.82 7.60 16.84
C MET A 703 5.00 8.50 17.27
N PRO A 704 5.81 8.98 16.31
CA PRO A 704 7.09 9.61 16.61
C PRO A 704 6.97 10.93 17.38
N PHE A 705 5.89 11.70 17.22
CA PHE A 705 5.81 13.05 17.79
C PHE A 705 5.42 13.06 19.27
N VAL A 706 4.32 12.41 19.64
CA VAL A 706 3.82 12.32 21.02
C VAL A 706 4.83 11.59 21.90
N THR A 707 5.48 10.56 21.36
CA THR A 707 6.50 9.81 22.11
C THR A 707 7.74 10.66 22.38
N GLU A 708 8.24 11.41 21.39
CA GLU A 708 9.35 12.33 21.57
C GLU A 708 8.98 13.49 22.53
N ALA A 709 7.78 14.07 22.39
CA ALA A 709 7.31 15.15 23.23
C ALA A 709 7.31 14.78 24.73
N ILE A 710 6.86 13.56 25.04
CA ILE A 710 6.89 13.02 26.41
C ILE A 710 8.31 12.70 26.81
N TRP A 711 9.07 12.03 25.94
CA TRP A 711 10.40 11.53 26.26
C TRP A 711 11.40 12.65 26.57
N GLN A 712 11.33 13.78 25.85
CA GLN A 712 12.14 14.96 26.12
C GLN A 712 11.94 15.53 27.54
N ARG A 713 10.75 15.34 28.13
CA ARG A 713 10.42 15.74 29.51
C ARG A 713 10.69 14.64 30.52
N LEU A 714 10.66 13.38 30.10
CA LEU A 714 10.96 12.22 30.93
C LEU A 714 12.47 12.04 31.13
N ARG A 715 13.26 12.18 30.05
CA ARG A 715 14.71 11.90 30.04
C ARG A 715 15.52 12.55 31.18
N PRO A 716 15.25 13.79 31.66
CA PRO A 716 16.07 14.39 32.70
C PRO A 716 15.99 13.64 34.03
N TYR A 717 14.92 12.87 34.23
CA TYR A 717 14.68 12.06 35.42
C TYR A 717 15.22 10.64 35.32
N LEU A 718 15.80 10.22 34.18
CA LEU A 718 16.23 8.84 33.96
C LEU A 718 17.76 8.73 33.98
N ALA A 719 18.30 7.86 34.84
CA ALA A 719 19.75 7.65 34.91
C ALA A 719 20.33 6.94 33.67
N TRP A 720 19.49 6.26 32.89
CA TRP A 720 19.88 5.46 31.72
C TRP A 720 19.55 6.12 30.36
N ALA A 721 19.04 7.36 30.37
CA ALA A 721 18.80 8.11 29.14
C ALA A 721 20.08 8.85 28.73
N GLU A 722 20.81 8.29 27.77
CA GLU A 722 22.12 8.79 27.32
C GLU A 722 22.07 9.62 26.04
N THR A 723 20.93 9.67 25.35
CA THR A 723 20.78 10.37 24.06
C THR A 723 20.00 11.69 24.18
N GLU A 724 20.18 12.54 23.18
CA GLU A 724 19.56 13.86 23.07
C GLU A 724 18.16 13.82 22.43
N ALA A 725 17.81 12.76 21.70
CA ALA A 725 16.49 12.56 21.11
C ALA A 725 16.07 11.08 21.16
N LEU A 726 14.75 10.84 21.17
CA LEU A 726 14.18 9.49 21.20
C LEU A 726 14.43 8.76 19.87
N ILE A 727 14.40 9.48 18.74
CA ILE A 727 14.65 8.92 17.41
C ILE A 727 16.04 8.24 17.25
N VAL A 728 17.02 8.62 18.06
CA VAL A 728 18.37 8.02 18.11
C VAL A 728 18.62 7.20 19.37
N ALA A 729 17.62 7.08 20.25
CA ALA A 729 17.76 6.34 21.49
C ALA A 729 17.82 4.82 21.21
N PRO A 730 18.61 4.03 21.96
CA PRO A 730 18.75 2.61 21.71
C PRO A 730 17.42 1.84 21.78
N TRP A 731 17.20 0.95 20.81
CA TRP A 731 16.06 0.03 20.78
C TRP A 731 16.11 -0.92 21.99
N PRO A 732 15.00 -1.11 22.72
CA PRO A 732 14.97 -2.01 23.87
C PRO A 732 15.30 -3.46 23.48
N ARG A 733 16.03 -4.15 24.34
CA ARG A 733 16.34 -5.58 24.16
C ARG A 733 15.59 -6.44 25.17
N ALA A 734 14.91 -7.48 24.69
CA ALA A 734 14.27 -8.45 25.55
C ALA A 734 15.32 -9.18 26.40
N ARG A 735 15.11 -9.27 27.71
CA ARG A 735 16.02 -9.98 28.63
C ARG A 735 15.26 -11.12 29.28
N ARG A 736 15.75 -12.35 29.08
CA ARG A 736 15.16 -13.57 29.67
C ARG A 736 15.12 -13.53 31.20
N SER A 737 16.04 -12.80 31.84
CA SER A 737 16.08 -12.61 33.29
C SER A 737 14.79 -12.03 33.87
N TRP A 738 14.01 -11.28 33.07
CA TRP A 738 12.77 -10.66 33.52
C TRP A 738 11.53 -11.55 33.35
N LEU A 739 11.63 -12.64 32.59
CA LEU A 739 10.49 -13.54 32.37
C LEU A 739 10.12 -14.26 33.67
N ASP A 740 8.86 -14.13 34.06
CA ASP A 740 8.33 -14.60 35.34
C ASP A 740 6.89 -15.12 35.18
N ALA A 741 6.77 -16.37 34.71
CA ALA A 741 5.48 -17.02 34.47
C ALA A 741 4.64 -17.17 35.74
N GLU A 742 5.30 -17.28 36.90
CA GLU A 742 4.65 -17.31 38.21
C GLU A 742 3.96 -15.97 38.48
N ALA A 743 4.69 -14.86 38.35
CA ALA A 743 4.12 -13.54 38.55
C ALA A 743 2.96 -13.26 37.57
N GLU A 744 3.07 -13.73 36.32
CA GLU A 744 1.99 -13.62 35.35
C GLU A 744 0.73 -14.41 35.73
N ARG A 745 0.88 -15.62 36.27
CA ARG A 745 -0.26 -16.41 36.74
C ARG A 745 -0.93 -15.77 37.95
N GLN A 746 -0.14 -15.40 38.96
CA GLN A 746 -0.63 -14.79 40.19
C GLN A 746 -1.31 -13.45 39.91
N MET A 747 -0.72 -12.62 39.04
CA MET A 747 -1.33 -11.36 38.64
C MET A 747 -2.60 -11.55 37.80
N GLY A 748 -2.66 -12.60 36.98
CA GLY A 748 -3.88 -13.01 36.29
C GLY A 748 -5.04 -13.29 37.26
N LEU A 749 -4.76 -13.93 38.40
CA LEU A 749 -5.75 -14.13 39.46
C LEU A 749 -6.20 -12.81 40.10
N VAL A 750 -5.27 -11.92 40.44
CA VAL A 750 -5.57 -10.59 41.00
C VAL A 750 -6.49 -9.80 40.07
N MET A 751 -6.16 -9.75 38.77
CA MET A 751 -7.00 -9.09 37.76
C MET A 751 -8.36 -9.76 37.62
N GLY A 752 -8.40 -11.09 37.67
CA GLY A 752 -9.63 -11.89 37.65
C GLY A 752 -10.56 -11.52 38.80
N VAL A 753 -10.04 -11.42 40.02
CA VAL A 753 -10.81 -11.02 41.23
C VAL A 753 -11.37 -9.61 41.06
N VAL A 754 -10.55 -8.63 40.66
CA VAL A 754 -11.01 -7.24 40.45
C VAL A 754 -12.11 -7.17 39.39
N ARG A 755 -11.93 -7.86 38.25
CA ARG A 755 -12.94 -7.93 37.19
C ARG A 755 -14.23 -8.60 37.68
N ALA A 756 -14.12 -9.70 38.43
CA ALA A 756 -15.28 -10.39 38.98
C ALA A 756 -16.09 -9.47 39.91
N ILE A 757 -15.44 -8.75 40.84
CA ILE A 757 -16.13 -7.80 41.71
C ILE A 757 -16.79 -6.68 40.88
N ARG A 758 -16.07 -6.08 39.93
CA ARG A 758 -16.61 -5.01 39.07
C ARG A 758 -17.80 -5.49 38.23
N ASN A 759 -17.73 -6.71 37.69
CA ASN A 759 -18.80 -7.32 36.92
C ASN A 759 -20.03 -7.56 37.79
N LEU A 760 -19.87 -8.15 38.97
CA LEU A 760 -20.96 -8.32 39.94
C LEU A 760 -21.61 -6.97 40.25
N ARG A 761 -20.82 -5.93 40.51
CA ARG A 761 -21.34 -4.57 40.74
C ARG A 761 -22.14 -4.04 39.55
N ALA A 762 -21.64 -4.19 38.33
CA ALA A 762 -22.34 -3.75 37.12
C ALA A 762 -23.63 -4.54 36.87
N GLU A 763 -23.60 -5.85 37.07
CA GLU A 763 -24.77 -6.74 36.94
C GLU A 763 -25.89 -6.35 37.90
N TRP A 764 -25.51 -6.01 39.15
CA TRP A 764 -26.42 -5.56 40.19
C TRP A 764 -26.61 -4.03 40.21
N ARG A 765 -26.16 -3.34 39.14
CA ARG A 765 -26.31 -1.89 38.92
C ARG A 765 -25.83 -1.02 40.10
N VAL A 766 -24.84 -1.50 40.84
CA VAL A 766 -24.19 -0.74 41.89
C VAL A 766 -23.36 0.37 41.25
N GLU A 767 -23.51 1.59 41.74
CA GLU A 767 -22.78 2.75 41.25
C GLU A 767 -21.25 2.51 41.27
N PRO A 768 -20.51 2.80 40.17
CA PRO A 768 -19.08 2.53 40.09
C PRO A 768 -18.21 3.22 41.15
N GLY A 769 -18.63 4.38 41.67
CA GLY A 769 -17.91 5.13 42.71
C GLY A 769 -18.11 4.62 44.14
N ARG A 770 -19.18 3.85 44.39
CA ARG A 770 -19.56 3.39 45.74
C ARG A 770 -18.61 2.29 46.23
N TRP A 771 -18.11 2.46 47.45
CA TRP A 771 -17.38 1.42 48.17
C TRP A 771 -18.34 0.32 48.64
N VAL A 772 -18.00 -0.94 48.39
CA VAL A 772 -18.81 -2.10 48.75
C VAL A 772 -18.02 -3.12 49.57
N GLU A 773 -18.66 -3.83 50.47
CA GLU A 773 -18.04 -5.00 51.11
C GLU A 773 -17.92 -6.14 50.09
N ALA A 774 -16.82 -6.89 50.11
CA ALA A 774 -16.66 -8.07 49.25
C ALA A 774 -15.83 -9.17 49.93
N TYR A 775 -16.05 -10.41 49.49
CA TYR A 775 -15.38 -11.60 49.99
C TYR A 775 -14.70 -12.35 48.84
N VAL A 776 -13.52 -12.89 49.11
CA VAL A 776 -12.72 -13.66 48.15
C VAL A 776 -12.21 -14.92 48.83
N ALA A 777 -12.55 -16.08 48.29
CA ALA A 777 -12.00 -17.37 48.69
C ALA A 777 -11.02 -17.86 47.63
N SER A 778 -9.77 -18.14 47.99
CA SER A 778 -8.74 -18.61 47.07
C SER A 778 -7.64 -19.41 47.79
N PRO A 779 -7.12 -20.50 47.19
CA PRO A 779 -5.92 -21.16 47.69
C PRO A 779 -4.70 -20.23 47.78
N GLU A 780 -4.67 -19.13 47.02
CA GLU A 780 -3.60 -18.12 47.06
C GLU A 780 -3.94 -16.93 48.00
N ALA A 781 -4.76 -17.14 49.02
CA ALA A 781 -5.23 -16.10 49.95
C ALA A 781 -4.11 -15.23 50.55
N SER A 782 -2.97 -15.82 50.92
CA SER A 782 -1.84 -15.07 51.48
C SER A 782 -1.25 -14.06 50.48
N MET A 783 -1.14 -14.43 49.21
CA MET A 783 -0.67 -13.52 48.15
C MET A 783 -1.68 -12.40 47.91
N LEU A 784 -2.97 -12.73 47.83
CA LEU A 784 -4.04 -11.74 47.65
C LEU A 784 -4.13 -10.78 48.84
N ALA A 785 -3.95 -11.28 50.07
CA ALA A 785 -3.92 -10.47 51.29
C ALA A 785 -2.78 -9.44 51.28
N GLY A 786 -1.60 -9.81 50.77
CA GLY A 786 -0.49 -8.89 50.58
C GLY A 786 -0.79 -7.73 49.61
N LEU A 787 -1.81 -7.89 48.76
CA LEU A 787 -2.27 -6.92 47.76
C LEU A 787 -3.64 -6.33 48.08
N ALA A 788 -4.14 -6.51 49.31
CA ALA A 788 -5.47 -6.05 49.71
C ALA A 788 -5.71 -4.56 49.38
N PRO A 789 -4.81 -3.61 49.70
CA PRO A 789 -5.04 -2.20 49.37
C PRO A 789 -5.22 -1.93 47.87
N THR A 790 -4.50 -2.67 47.03
CA THR A 790 -4.61 -2.61 45.57
C THR A 790 -5.94 -3.20 45.10
N LEU A 791 -6.31 -4.39 45.58
CA LEU A 791 -7.59 -5.03 45.26
C LEU A 791 -8.77 -4.15 45.68
N GLU A 792 -8.75 -3.62 46.90
CA GLU A 792 -9.78 -2.72 47.43
C GLU A 792 -9.94 -1.50 46.53
N ALA A 793 -8.84 -0.80 46.23
CA ALA A 793 -8.86 0.44 45.46
C ALA A 793 -9.36 0.22 44.02
N LEU A 794 -8.87 -0.83 43.35
CA LEU A 794 -9.25 -1.11 41.97
C LEU A 794 -10.68 -1.65 41.87
N ALA A 795 -11.10 -2.53 42.79
CA ALA A 795 -12.46 -3.06 42.78
C ALA A 795 -13.50 -2.07 43.35
N ARG A 796 -13.05 -1.05 44.09
CA ARG A 796 -13.85 -0.23 45.02
C ARG A 796 -14.57 -1.11 46.04
N ALA A 797 -13.85 -2.06 46.60
CA ALA A 797 -14.37 -2.99 47.60
C ALA A 797 -13.68 -2.77 48.94
N ARG A 798 -14.40 -2.27 49.94
CA ARG A 798 -13.90 -2.08 51.31
C ARG A 798 -15.05 -2.25 52.33
N PRO A 799 -14.89 -3.09 53.37
CA PRO A 799 -13.77 -4.00 53.59
C PRO A 799 -13.72 -5.16 52.59
N LEU A 800 -12.52 -5.67 52.31
CA LEU A 800 -12.30 -6.87 51.49
C LEU A 800 -11.85 -8.03 52.37
N HIS A 801 -12.68 -9.07 52.45
CA HIS A 801 -12.41 -10.28 53.23
C HIS A 801 -11.77 -11.34 52.34
N ILE A 802 -10.61 -11.88 52.72
CA ILE A 802 -9.86 -12.87 51.94
C ILE A 802 -9.61 -14.11 52.79
N ALA A 803 -9.98 -15.28 52.28
CA ALA A 803 -9.83 -16.56 52.96
C ALA A 803 -9.33 -17.67 52.02
N ALA A 804 -8.79 -18.74 52.60
CA ALA A 804 -8.24 -19.86 51.85
C ALA A 804 -9.31 -20.75 51.20
N ASP A 805 -10.51 -20.81 51.79
CA ASP A 805 -11.60 -21.68 51.37
C ASP A 805 -12.95 -20.94 51.36
N ALA A 806 -13.93 -21.56 50.71
CA ALA A 806 -15.24 -20.97 50.45
C ALA A 806 -16.17 -20.91 51.68
N SER A 807 -15.79 -21.50 52.83
CA SER A 807 -16.66 -21.51 54.02
C SER A 807 -16.90 -20.14 54.62
N SER A 808 -16.01 -19.18 54.36
CA SER A 808 -16.14 -17.79 54.79
C SER A 808 -16.97 -16.92 53.84
N LEU A 809 -17.42 -17.46 52.70
CA LEU A 809 -18.28 -16.72 51.78
C LEU A 809 -19.71 -16.66 52.36
N PRO A 810 -20.42 -15.53 52.23
CA PRO A 810 -21.81 -15.44 52.65
C PRO A 810 -22.67 -16.49 51.95
N ALA A 811 -23.30 -17.37 52.72
CA ALA A 811 -24.08 -18.49 52.18
C ALA A 811 -25.41 -18.06 51.52
N ARG A 812 -25.94 -16.87 51.86
CA ARG A 812 -27.19 -16.31 51.32
C ARG A 812 -27.10 -14.78 51.23
N GLY A 813 -27.91 -14.19 50.36
CA GLY A 813 -28.00 -12.72 50.23
C GLY A 813 -26.75 -12.07 49.62
N ALA A 814 -25.97 -12.83 48.86
CA ALA A 814 -24.78 -12.35 48.18
C ALA A 814 -24.76 -12.82 46.73
N ALA A 815 -24.30 -11.93 45.85
CA ALA A 815 -24.01 -12.27 44.47
C ALA A 815 -22.62 -12.91 44.38
N THR A 816 -22.52 -14.06 43.72
CA THR A 816 -21.27 -14.82 43.65
C THR A 816 -20.78 -14.95 42.21
N ALA A 817 -19.45 -14.99 42.05
CA ALA A 817 -18.78 -15.29 40.80
C ALA A 817 -17.67 -16.32 41.06
N VAL A 818 -17.61 -17.36 40.23
CA VAL A 818 -16.56 -18.37 40.27
C VAL A 818 -15.60 -18.11 39.12
N LEU A 819 -14.31 -18.07 39.43
CA LEU A 819 -13.24 -17.89 38.47
C LEU A 819 -12.18 -18.99 38.66
N PRO A 820 -11.35 -19.27 37.65
CA PRO A 820 -10.22 -20.18 37.84
C PRO A 820 -9.33 -19.71 39.00
N GLY A 821 -9.28 -20.48 40.09
CA GLY A 821 -8.44 -20.20 41.25
C GLY A 821 -9.04 -19.30 42.35
N ALA A 822 -10.27 -18.80 42.19
CA ALA A 822 -10.95 -18.06 43.27
C ALA A 822 -12.49 -18.08 43.15
N GLN A 823 -13.16 -17.78 44.25
CA GLN A 823 -14.58 -17.45 44.31
C GLN A 823 -14.75 -16.08 44.95
N VAL A 824 -15.61 -15.25 44.38
CA VAL A 824 -15.91 -13.90 44.85
C VAL A 824 -17.37 -13.84 45.27
N ALA A 825 -17.65 -13.19 46.39
CA ALA A 825 -19.01 -12.87 46.82
C ALA A 825 -19.16 -11.39 47.18
N LEU A 826 -20.28 -10.81 46.76
CA LEU A 826 -20.69 -9.45 47.04
C LEU A 826 -22.00 -9.49 47.84
N PRO A 827 -21.99 -9.21 49.15
CA PRO A 827 -23.22 -9.08 49.94
C PRO A 827 -24.13 -8.00 49.33
N LEU A 828 -25.40 -8.33 49.11
CA LEU A 828 -26.36 -7.42 48.47
C LEU A 828 -27.12 -6.54 49.48
N ALA A 829 -27.00 -6.84 50.77
CA ALA A 829 -27.63 -6.10 51.85
C ALA A 829 -27.22 -4.61 51.81
N GLY A 830 -28.21 -3.71 51.71
CA GLY A 830 -27.99 -2.26 51.63
C GLY A 830 -27.42 -1.75 50.30
N LEU A 831 -27.08 -2.62 49.35
CA LEU A 831 -26.63 -2.25 48.01
C LEU A 831 -27.78 -2.14 47.01
N VAL A 832 -28.84 -2.95 47.20
CA VAL A 832 -30.00 -3.03 46.33
C VAL A 832 -31.27 -3.18 47.18
N GLU A 833 -32.38 -2.56 46.80
CA GLU A 833 -33.68 -2.82 47.41
C GLU A 833 -34.14 -4.23 47.03
N VAL A 834 -33.83 -5.21 47.88
CA VAL A 834 -34.00 -6.65 47.61
C VAL A 834 -35.41 -6.98 47.11
N GLU A 835 -36.46 -6.42 47.72
CA GLU A 835 -37.84 -6.69 47.32
C GLU A 835 -38.20 -6.11 45.95
N ARG A 836 -37.80 -4.86 45.69
CA ARG A 836 -38.02 -4.21 44.40
C ARG A 836 -37.24 -4.90 43.28
N GLU A 837 -36.02 -5.34 43.58
CA GLU A 837 -35.17 -6.07 42.65
C GLU A 837 -35.71 -7.49 42.40
N ARG A 838 -36.26 -8.15 43.42
CA ARG A 838 -36.93 -9.43 43.30
C ARG A 838 -38.18 -9.34 42.43
N GLU A 839 -39.01 -8.31 42.61
CA GLU A 839 -40.15 -8.04 41.74
C GLU A 839 -39.70 -7.77 40.29
N ARG A 840 -38.65 -6.96 40.11
CA ARG A 840 -38.10 -6.68 38.78
C ARG A 840 -37.58 -7.93 38.09
N LEU A 841 -36.78 -8.75 38.79
CA LEU A 841 -36.25 -10.00 38.26
C LEU A 841 -37.36 -11.00 37.97
N ARG A 842 -38.42 -11.09 38.80
CA ARG A 842 -39.61 -11.90 38.50
C ARG A 842 -40.33 -11.43 37.23
N ARG A 843 -40.48 -10.11 37.02
CA ARG A 843 -41.05 -9.57 35.78
C ARG A 843 -40.18 -9.90 34.56
N GLN A 844 -38.87 -9.69 34.65
CA GLN A 844 -37.94 -10.03 33.58
C GLN A 844 -37.87 -11.54 33.31
N LEU A 845 -38.02 -12.36 34.36
CA LEU A 845 -38.11 -13.81 34.25
C LEU A 845 -39.35 -14.20 33.45
N GLN A 846 -40.52 -13.65 33.80
CA GLN A 846 -41.76 -13.89 33.05
C GLN A 846 -41.66 -13.43 31.59
N GLU A 847 -41.05 -12.28 31.32
CA GLU A 847 -40.82 -11.80 29.95
C GLU A 847 -39.91 -12.74 29.17
N ALA A 848 -38.80 -13.18 29.78
CA ALA A 848 -37.86 -14.12 29.15
C ALA A 848 -38.48 -15.52 28.96
N GLU A 849 -39.29 -16.00 29.90
CA GLU A 849 -40.03 -17.26 29.78
C GLU A 849 -41.02 -17.20 28.63
N ARG A 850 -41.78 -16.10 28.49
CA ARG A 850 -42.69 -15.87 27.36
C ARG A 850 -41.94 -15.78 26.02
N GLU A 851 -40.78 -15.14 25.99
CA GLU A 851 -39.95 -15.05 24.78
C GLU A 851 -39.43 -16.42 24.36
N VAL A 852 -38.89 -17.20 25.31
CA VAL A 852 -38.42 -18.58 25.07
C VAL A 852 -39.58 -19.46 24.61
N GLU A 853 -40.75 -19.36 25.24
CA GLU A 853 -41.94 -20.13 24.88
C GLU A 853 -42.43 -19.78 23.47
N ALA A 854 -42.50 -18.49 23.13
CA ALA A 854 -42.91 -18.03 21.81
C ALA A 854 -41.94 -18.49 20.71
N LEU A 855 -40.63 -18.34 20.93
CA LEU A 855 -39.59 -18.76 19.98
C LEU A 855 -39.56 -20.29 19.82
N ALA A 856 -39.65 -21.05 20.93
CA ALA A 856 -39.70 -22.49 20.90
C ALA A 856 -40.96 -23.00 20.19
N ARG A 857 -42.13 -22.40 20.44
CA ARG A 857 -43.39 -22.77 19.79
C ARG A 857 -43.36 -22.49 18.30
N ARG A 858 -42.79 -21.36 17.88
CA ARG A 858 -42.60 -20.99 16.47
C ARG A 858 -41.65 -21.96 15.77
N LEU A 859 -40.54 -22.31 16.40
CA LEU A 859 -39.58 -23.28 15.87
C LEU A 859 -40.09 -24.72 15.90
N ALA A 860 -41.08 -25.06 16.71
CA ALA A 860 -41.72 -26.38 16.75
C ALA A 860 -42.80 -26.55 15.67
N GLN A 861 -43.25 -25.48 15.00
CA GLN A 861 -44.20 -25.58 13.90
C GLN A 861 -43.51 -26.13 12.65
N GLU A 862 -43.91 -27.33 12.21
CA GLU A 862 -43.39 -27.96 10.99
C GLU A 862 -43.57 -27.08 9.76
N GLU A 863 -44.68 -26.35 9.66
CA GLU A 863 -44.98 -25.43 8.56
C GLU A 863 -44.00 -24.24 8.49
N PHE A 864 -43.53 -23.72 9.64
CA PHE A 864 -42.53 -22.65 9.69
C PHE A 864 -41.14 -23.16 9.28
N ARG A 865 -40.75 -24.35 9.75
CA ARG A 865 -39.48 -24.99 9.35
C ARG A 865 -39.43 -25.34 7.86
N ALA A 866 -40.57 -25.73 7.28
CA ALA A 866 -40.66 -26.12 5.88
C ALA A 866 -40.75 -24.92 4.91
N ARG A 867 -41.34 -23.78 5.33
CA ARG A 867 -41.58 -22.62 4.44
C ARG A 867 -40.61 -21.46 4.63
N ALA A 868 -39.93 -21.32 5.78
CA ALA A 868 -39.01 -20.21 6.01
C ALA A 868 -37.63 -20.48 5.39
N PRO A 869 -36.91 -19.45 4.87
CA PRO A 869 -35.54 -19.60 4.40
C PRO A 869 -34.60 -20.10 5.50
N ALA A 870 -33.63 -20.95 5.16
CA ALA A 870 -32.71 -21.58 6.13
C ALA A 870 -31.97 -20.56 7.02
N GLN A 871 -31.59 -19.40 6.47
CA GLN A 871 -30.93 -18.32 7.23
C GLN A 871 -31.85 -17.70 8.29
N VAL A 872 -33.17 -17.68 8.05
CA VAL A 872 -34.16 -17.16 9.01
C VAL A 872 -34.37 -18.17 10.14
N VAL A 873 -34.41 -19.46 9.82
CA VAL A 873 -34.51 -20.54 10.84
C VAL A 873 -33.28 -20.54 11.74
N ALA A 874 -32.07 -20.51 11.17
CA ALA A 874 -30.81 -20.46 11.92
C ALA A 874 -30.74 -19.24 12.85
N LYS A 875 -31.19 -18.07 12.38
CA LYS A 875 -31.25 -16.84 13.18
C LYS A 875 -32.23 -16.95 14.35
N GLU A 876 -33.38 -17.58 14.16
CA GLU A 876 -34.35 -17.80 15.24
C GLU A 876 -33.86 -18.86 16.25
N GLU A 877 -33.09 -19.87 15.81
CA GLU A 877 -32.43 -20.84 16.69
C GLU A 877 -31.33 -20.19 17.55
N GLU A 878 -30.50 -19.32 16.97
CA GLU A 878 -29.53 -18.51 17.71
C GLU A 878 -30.22 -17.60 18.74
N ARG A 879 -31.34 -16.96 18.35
CA ARG A 879 -32.15 -16.16 19.28
C ARG A 879 -32.71 -16.98 20.43
N LEU A 880 -33.20 -18.20 20.17
CA LEU A 880 -33.68 -19.09 21.23
C LEU A 880 -32.57 -19.50 22.18
N ALA A 881 -31.37 -19.80 21.66
CA ALA A 881 -30.20 -20.13 22.48
C ALA A 881 -29.82 -18.97 23.41
N ALA A 882 -29.71 -17.75 22.87
CA ALA A 882 -29.41 -16.55 23.65
C ALA A 882 -30.51 -16.24 24.69
N ALA A 883 -31.80 -16.43 24.32
CA ALA A 883 -32.92 -16.22 25.23
C ALA A 883 -32.93 -17.23 26.40
N ARG A 884 -32.56 -18.50 26.14
CA ARG A 884 -32.41 -19.53 27.19
C ARG A 884 -31.26 -19.21 28.14
N GLU A 885 -30.12 -18.78 27.62
CA GLU A 885 -28.98 -18.37 28.45
C GLU A 885 -29.34 -17.17 29.34
N ARG A 886 -30.05 -16.18 28.79
CA ARG A 886 -30.59 -15.06 29.55
C ARG A 886 -31.57 -15.51 30.64
N LEU A 887 -32.47 -16.46 30.34
CA LEU A 887 -33.42 -17.01 31.31
C LEU A 887 -32.70 -17.70 32.47
N GLU A 888 -31.71 -18.55 32.18
CA GLU A 888 -30.90 -19.19 33.22
C GLU A 888 -30.10 -18.18 34.05
N GLY A 889 -29.58 -17.12 33.42
CA GLY A 889 -28.94 -16.00 34.12
C GLY A 889 -29.89 -15.30 35.10
N LEU A 890 -31.13 -15.03 34.69
CA LEU A 890 -32.17 -14.43 35.54
C LEU A 890 -32.59 -15.36 36.69
N ARG A 891 -32.72 -16.67 36.45
CA ARG A 891 -33.02 -17.67 37.51
C ARG A 891 -31.94 -17.70 38.58
N ARG A 892 -30.66 -17.74 38.17
CA ARG A 892 -29.52 -17.70 39.10
C ARG A 892 -29.49 -16.42 39.92
N ARG A 893 -29.76 -15.26 39.32
CA ARG A 893 -29.84 -13.98 40.04
C ARG A 893 -31.00 -13.94 41.04
N LEU A 894 -32.17 -14.47 40.66
CA LEU A 894 -33.30 -14.54 41.58
C LEU A 894 -33.00 -15.44 42.78
N GLN A 895 -32.32 -16.58 42.56
CA GLN A 895 -31.89 -17.49 43.62
C GLN A 895 -30.84 -16.85 44.55
N ALA A 896 -29.97 -15.96 44.05
CA ALA A 896 -28.97 -15.26 44.85
C ALA A 896 -29.56 -14.25 45.86
N LEU A 897 -30.81 -13.80 45.67
CA LEU A 897 -31.50 -12.88 46.58
C LEU A 897 -32.12 -13.54 47.81
N GLY A 898 -32.15 -14.89 47.88
CA GLY A 898 -32.77 -15.65 48.98
C GLY A 898 -34.07 -16.32 48.59
#